data_AF-A0A353AZ20-F1
#
_entry.id   AF-A0A353AZ20-F1
#
_cell.length_a   1.000
_cell.length_b   1.000
_cell.length_c   1.000
_cell.angle_alpha   90.00
_cell.angle_beta   90.00
_cell.angle_gamma   90.00
#
_symmetry.space_group_name_H-M   'P 1'
#
loop_
_entity.id
_entity.type
_entity.pdbx_description
1 polymer ?
#
loop_
_entity_poly.entity_id
_entity_poly.type
_entity_poly.pdbx_seq_one_letter_code
_entity_poly.pdbx_strand_id
1 'polypeptide(L)'
;MQLRYLCLFALVAMADWAHTNHAALGQPPNVVFLLADDLGWSDVSCYGSPFCETPNIDRLASRGVRFTTAYADASICSPTRASLMTGRHPVRTGITTYIPGLRHASGQWTTPPNELQLALEEQTLGEMFQTLGYTTFYTGKWHLGGKGYLPPQQGFAHYVGDDQLGRHNKDIQVGQRMVNAFTEFLDGPADSDDQPFLAYLAFHEPHIPILEYPPYIDHFREKAASLGRTPDPLPFRDGLQRSRQDDPAYGSEVAALDGFIGQVVAALEQRGLSENTIVVCFSDNGGLSIKAQPGPTSNTPLHLGKGWLYEGGIRVPLVISWPQKIKPAVSDQIVTSQDLLPTLVDLAGGTTKLAKELNGIDGRSIAAALPLGTGQTPRKLPEKAHFWHYPHHHGSTWGPGAAMRKGDWKLIQFDYYREVELYNLASDLSEEHDLSEQFPERVRAMQAELAAWQEEAGAKFAIPNNMMPDELVAWCIVPFDAVERGPEARAAMLRELGIRRLAYDWREKHIPTWPAELAALEQHDIELTSFWCSASLNPTQDRATQLILEFLAKNDVQTQLWVMLPDHELAKISDANARVERAAQAIRSLAEKAAEIGCSVGLYNHGGWIGRPSSLVAVMEELHDLENVGVVYNFHHAHDDLDAFPQALHDLKPHLMCLNLNGTSVGGPKILPLGQGEVDRQILSWIRQVQYTGPIGVLDHRQDTDAKESLQANLNGLRQLHGFGK
;
A
#
# COMPACT_ATOMS: atom_id res chain seq x y z
N MET A 1 -21.60 -68.94 22.32
CA MET A 1 -21.89 -67.86 23.29
C MET A 1 -20.58 -67.24 23.80
N GLN A 2 -19.70 -66.79 22.89
CA GLN A 2 -18.32 -66.38 23.23
C GLN A 2 -17.76 -65.24 22.36
N LEU A 3 -18.61 -64.44 21.71
CA LEU A 3 -18.17 -63.35 20.81
C LEU A 3 -18.73 -61.96 21.17
N ARG A 4 -19.38 -61.80 22.33
CA ARG A 4 -19.96 -60.51 22.77
C ARG A 4 -19.19 -59.80 23.89
N TYR A 5 -18.16 -60.41 24.47
CA TYR A 5 -17.39 -59.81 25.57
C TYR A 5 -16.04 -59.21 25.15
N LEU A 6 -15.55 -59.43 23.91
CA LEU A 6 -14.28 -58.84 23.46
C LEU A 6 -14.39 -57.40 22.94
N CYS A 7 -15.56 -56.94 22.49
CA CYS A 7 -15.69 -55.57 21.97
C CYS A 7 -15.86 -54.50 23.06
N LEU A 8 -16.23 -54.88 24.29
CA LEU A 8 -16.39 -53.91 25.38
C LEU A 8 -15.05 -53.52 26.04
N PHE A 9 -14.03 -54.39 26.00
CA PHE A 9 -12.70 -54.09 26.55
C PHE A 9 -11.83 -53.22 25.63
N ALA A 10 -12.04 -53.28 24.30
CA ALA A 10 -11.31 -52.44 23.35
C ALA A 10 -11.81 -50.98 23.32
N LEU A 11 -13.11 -50.75 23.61
CA LEU A 11 -13.68 -49.40 23.66
C LEU A 11 -13.36 -48.64 24.96
N VAL A 12 -13.18 -49.36 26.08
CA VAL A 12 -12.72 -48.73 27.35
C VAL A 12 -11.21 -48.43 27.29
N ALA A 13 -10.41 -49.29 26.66
CA ALA A 13 -8.97 -49.05 26.51
C ALA A 13 -8.61 -47.92 25.51
N MET A 14 -9.50 -47.59 24.56
CA MET A 14 -9.30 -46.43 23.66
C MET A 14 -9.78 -45.10 24.27
N ALA A 15 -10.70 -45.12 25.25
CA ALA A 15 -11.09 -43.93 26.01
C ALA A 15 -10.00 -43.53 27.03
N ASP A 16 -9.30 -44.49 27.62
CA ASP A 16 -8.20 -44.23 28.55
C ASP A 16 -6.89 -43.78 27.85
N TRP A 17 -6.73 -44.06 26.55
CA TRP A 17 -5.55 -43.58 25.80
C TRP A 17 -5.70 -42.13 25.31
N ALA A 18 -6.92 -41.62 25.20
CA ALA A 18 -7.17 -40.20 24.87
C ALA A 18 -7.06 -39.29 26.11
N HIS A 19 -7.32 -39.80 27.31
CA HIS A 19 -7.21 -39.02 28.55
C HIS A 19 -5.81 -39.01 29.18
N THR A 20 -4.92 -39.92 28.80
CA THR A 20 -3.60 -40.05 29.43
C THR A 20 -2.50 -39.15 28.85
N ASN A 21 -2.77 -38.40 27.77
CA ASN A 21 -1.80 -37.44 27.20
C ASN A 21 -2.03 -35.97 27.60
N HIS A 22 -3.09 -35.65 28.34
CA HIS A 22 -3.28 -34.28 28.89
C HIS A 22 -2.61 -34.06 30.25
N ALA A 23 -2.15 -35.12 30.92
CA ALA A 23 -1.58 -35.03 32.26
C ALA A 23 -0.16 -34.40 32.35
N ALA A 24 0.44 -34.01 31.22
CA ALA A 24 1.81 -33.47 31.19
C ALA A 24 1.89 -31.93 31.02
N LEU A 25 0.79 -31.27 30.68
CA LEU A 25 0.69 -29.81 30.60
C LEU A 25 -0.35 -29.39 31.64
N GLY A 26 0.00 -28.45 32.53
CA GLY A 26 -0.91 -27.95 33.57
C GLY A 26 -2.19 -27.33 32.99
N GLN A 27 -3.02 -26.74 33.86
CA GLN A 27 -4.20 -25.98 33.40
C GLN A 27 -3.81 -24.99 32.28
N PRO A 28 -4.59 -24.88 31.19
CA PRO A 28 -4.32 -23.95 30.10
C PRO A 28 -4.22 -22.51 30.65
N PRO A 29 -3.32 -21.66 30.11
CA PRO A 29 -3.13 -20.31 30.63
C PRO A 29 -4.27 -19.40 30.20
N ASN A 30 -4.59 -18.41 31.04
CA ASN A 30 -5.32 -17.24 30.61
C ASN A 30 -4.46 -16.38 29.69
N VAL A 31 -5.09 -15.56 28.85
CA VAL A 31 -4.41 -14.63 27.95
C VAL A 31 -5.01 -13.24 28.12
N VAL A 32 -4.16 -12.25 28.40
CA VAL A 32 -4.51 -10.83 28.41
C VAL A 32 -3.67 -10.13 27.35
N PHE A 33 -4.33 -9.60 26.32
CA PHE A 33 -3.71 -8.83 25.25
C PHE A 33 -4.00 -7.35 25.46
N LEU A 34 -2.95 -6.56 25.65
CA LEU A 34 -2.99 -5.11 25.84
C LEU A 34 -2.46 -4.45 24.57
N LEU A 35 -3.34 -3.80 23.81
CA LEU A 35 -2.99 -3.08 22.58
C LEU A 35 -3.09 -1.57 22.82
N ALA A 36 -1.98 -0.86 22.65
CA ALA A 36 -1.93 0.60 22.60
C ALA A 36 -2.17 1.13 21.17
N ASP A 37 -2.71 2.33 21.04
CA ASP A 37 -3.06 2.97 19.77
C ASP A 37 -2.12 4.13 19.45
N ASP A 38 -1.26 4.00 18.43
CA ASP A 38 -0.21 4.98 18.08
C ASP A 38 0.92 5.15 19.12
N LEU A 39 1.28 4.10 19.85
CA LEU A 39 2.42 4.13 20.79
C LEU A 39 3.71 3.71 20.08
N GLY A 40 4.62 4.66 19.89
CA GLY A 40 5.90 4.43 19.25
C GLY A 40 6.85 3.56 20.06
N TRP A 41 7.78 2.92 19.37
CA TRP A 41 8.81 2.08 19.98
C TRP A 41 9.58 2.80 21.09
N SER A 42 9.97 4.07 20.87
CA SER A 42 10.70 4.87 21.84
C SER A 42 9.82 5.64 22.82
N ASP A 43 8.49 5.44 22.84
CA ASP A 43 7.59 6.11 23.79
C ASP A 43 7.49 5.37 25.14
N VAL A 44 8.17 4.24 25.28
CA VAL A 44 8.19 3.40 26.48
C VAL A 44 9.56 3.49 27.16
N SER A 45 9.61 3.66 28.49
CA SER A 45 10.87 3.90 29.22
C SER A 45 11.85 2.73 29.10
N CYS A 46 11.41 1.47 29.17
CA CYS A 46 12.30 0.33 28.92
C CYS A 46 12.75 0.21 27.45
N TYR A 47 12.22 1.01 26.52
CA TYR A 47 12.73 1.11 25.15
C TYR A 47 13.61 2.34 24.91
N GLY A 48 13.88 3.13 25.96
CA GLY A 48 14.82 4.24 25.91
C GLY A 48 14.18 5.62 25.79
N SER A 49 12.87 5.75 26.03
CA SER A 49 12.19 7.05 26.10
C SER A 49 12.94 8.02 27.04
N PRO A 50 13.42 9.18 26.56
CA PRO A 50 13.97 10.22 27.41
C PRO A 50 12.89 11.01 28.19
N PHE A 51 11.63 10.96 27.77
CA PHE A 51 10.56 11.81 28.28
C PHE A 51 9.41 11.05 28.90
N CYS A 52 8.75 10.15 28.17
CA CYS A 52 7.67 9.31 28.70
C CYS A 52 8.18 8.33 29.77
N GLU A 53 7.34 8.07 30.77
CA GLU A 53 7.66 7.24 31.94
C GLU A 53 6.60 6.14 32.07
N THR A 54 7.02 4.87 31.97
CA THR A 54 6.12 3.71 31.92
C THR A 54 6.53 2.60 32.91
N PRO A 55 6.49 2.86 34.23
CA PRO A 55 6.99 1.92 35.24
C PRO A 55 6.25 0.57 35.27
N ASN A 56 4.98 0.51 34.87
CA ASN A 56 4.22 -0.75 34.86
C ASN A 56 4.59 -1.63 33.66
N ILE A 57 4.76 -1.05 32.48
CA ILE A 57 5.30 -1.76 31.30
C ILE A 57 6.74 -2.21 31.58
N ASP A 58 7.56 -1.38 32.22
CA ASP A 58 8.93 -1.74 32.62
C ASP A 58 8.93 -2.93 33.59
N ARG A 59 7.99 -2.95 34.55
CA ARG A 59 7.80 -4.08 35.46
C ARG A 59 7.42 -5.36 34.70
N LEU A 60 6.52 -5.28 33.72
CA LEU A 60 6.18 -6.43 32.86
C LEU A 60 7.40 -6.91 32.07
N ALA A 61 8.17 -6.00 31.47
CA ALA A 61 9.39 -6.32 30.72
C ALA A 61 10.44 -7.00 31.60
N SER A 62 10.60 -6.56 32.85
CA SER A 62 11.55 -7.16 33.81
C SER A 62 11.19 -8.58 34.24
N ARG A 63 9.94 -9.00 34.04
CA ARG A 63 9.39 -10.32 34.39
C ARG A 63 9.09 -11.21 33.18
N GLY A 64 9.31 -10.69 31.97
CA GLY A 64 8.98 -11.36 30.71
C GLY A 64 10.06 -11.17 29.65
N VAL A 65 9.66 -11.24 28.38
CA VAL A 65 10.54 -11.01 27.24
C VAL A 65 10.22 -9.65 26.64
N ARG A 66 11.22 -8.77 26.58
CA ARG A 66 11.17 -7.51 25.82
C ARG A 66 11.78 -7.74 24.44
N PHE A 67 11.00 -7.55 23.37
CA PHE A 67 11.47 -7.72 22.00
C PHE A 67 11.97 -6.39 21.43
N THR A 68 13.24 -6.31 21.05
CA THR A 68 13.82 -5.08 20.49
C THR A 68 13.49 -4.87 19.01
N THR A 69 12.88 -5.88 18.37
CA THR A 69 12.67 -5.93 16.91
C THR A 69 11.29 -6.50 16.60
N ALA A 70 10.25 -5.86 17.13
CA ALA A 70 8.86 -6.17 16.84
C ALA A 70 8.25 -5.13 15.90
N TYR A 71 7.43 -5.60 14.96
CA TYR A 71 6.83 -4.79 13.91
C TYR A 71 5.32 -4.97 13.84
N ALA A 72 4.62 -3.87 13.58
CA ALA A 72 3.29 -3.91 13.02
C ALA A 72 3.38 -4.24 11.52
N ASP A 73 2.48 -5.06 10.98
CA ASP A 73 2.43 -5.39 9.54
C ASP A 73 1.92 -4.22 8.68
N ALA A 74 1.53 -3.10 9.29
CA ALA A 74 1.28 -1.84 8.62
C ALA A 74 1.70 -0.66 9.50
N SER A 75 1.89 0.50 8.89
CA SER A 75 2.25 1.74 9.61
C SER A 75 1.01 2.49 10.16
N ILE A 76 -0.16 1.83 10.18
CA ILE A 76 -1.48 2.40 10.50
C ILE A 76 -2.40 1.36 11.19
N CYS A 77 -3.39 1.84 11.95
CA CYS A 77 -4.25 1.09 12.86
C CYS A 77 -5.03 -0.10 12.26
N SER A 78 -6.07 0.15 11.45
CA SER A 78 -6.97 -0.90 10.93
C SER A 78 -6.24 -2.08 10.25
N PRO A 79 -5.27 -1.89 9.35
CA PRO A 79 -4.56 -3.01 8.72
C PRO A 79 -3.81 -3.87 9.75
N THR A 80 -3.11 -3.28 10.71
CA THR A 80 -2.44 -4.04 11.77
C THR A 80 -3.44 -4.76 12.67
N ARG A 81 -4.56 -4.12 13.02
CA ARG A 81 -5.63 -4.75 13.83
C ARG A 81 -6.23 -5.96 13.12
N ALA A 82 -6.45 -5.88 11.81
CA ALA A 82 -6.90 -7.01 11.00
C ALA A 82 -5.85 -8.14 11.03
N SER A 83 -4.57 -7.79 10.94
CA SER A 83 -3.47 -8.75 11.01
C SER A 83 -3.37 -9.45 12.38
N LEU A 84 -3.50 -8.70 13.48
CA LEU A 84 -3.55 -9.25 14.84
C LEU A 84 -4.71 -10.22 15.03
N MET A 85 -5.87 -9.90 14.45
CA MET A 85 -7.06 -10.74 14.56
C MET A 85 -6.94 -12.01 13.72
N THR A 86 -6.27 -12.01 12.57
CA THR A 86 -6.33 -13.11 11.59
C THR A 86 -5.02 -13.88 11.39
N GLY A 87 -3.90 -13.34 11.85
CA GLY A 87 -2.57 -13.86 11.52
C GLY A 87 -2.21 -13.70 10.04
N ARG A 88 -2.99 -12.93 9.28
CA ARG A 88 -2.80 -12.69 7.84
C ARG A 88 -2.21 -11.31 7.60
N HIS A 89 -1.48 -11.18 6.51
CA HIS A 89 -0.92 -9.90 6.10
C HIS A 89 -2.05 -8.95 5.62
N PRO A 90 -1.99 -7.63 5.90
CA PRO A 90 -3.02 -6.65 5.51
C PRO A 90 -3.47 -6.70 4.03
N VAL A 91 -2.56 -7.04 3.12
CA VAL A 91 -2.88 -7.24 1.70
C VAL A 91 -3.94 -8.32 1.51
N ARG A 92 -3.86 -9.44 2.25
CA ARG A 92 -4.75 -10.59 2.10
C ARG A 92 -6.10 -10.42 2.79
N THR A 93 -6.19 -9.51 3.77
CA THR A 93 -7.47 -9.13 4.41
C THR A 93 -8.20 -8.06 3.61
N GLY A 94 -7.53 -7.42 2.64
CA GLY A 94 -8.07 -6.31 1.85
C GLY A 94 -8.13 -4.97 2.61
N ILE A 95 -7.79 -4.95 3.90
CA ILE A 95 -7.69 -3.75 4.73
C ILE A 95 -6.23 -3.32 4.71
N THR A 96 -5.89 -2.33 3.88
CA THR A 96 -4.53 -1.82 3.66
C THR A 96 -4.36 -0.35 4.06
N THR A 97 -5.39 0.30 4.59
CA THR A 97 -5.33 1.61 5.26
C THR A 97 -6.34 1.68 6.40
N TYR A 98 -6.25 2.72 7.24
CA TYR A 98 -7.25 2.94 8.30
C TYR A 98 -8.65 3.06 7.67
N ILE A 99 -9.69 2.54 8.30
CA ILE A 99 -11.06 2.67 7.78
C ILE A 99 -11.61 4.07 8.15
N PRO A 100 -12.14 4.88 7.21
CA PRO A 100 -12.51 4.55 5.83
C PRO A 100 -11.45 4.88 4.76
N GLY A 101 -10.26 5.30 5.18
CA GLY A 101 -9.17 5.78 4.33
C GLY A 101 -9.33 7.25 3.98
N LEU A 102 -8.31 7.84 3.35
CA LEU A 102 -8.46 9.14 2.71
C LEU A 102 -9.25 8.95 1.42
N ARG A 103 -10.46 9.53 1.36
CA ARG A 103 -11.37 9.42 0.20
C ARG A 103 -11.00 10.34 -0.97
N HIS A 104 -9.87 11.04 -0.92
CA HIS A 104 -9.47 11.99 -1.95
C HIS A 104 -8.09 11.64 -2.49
N ALA A 105 -8.00 11.55 -3.82
CA ALA A 105 -6.76 11.59 -4.59
C ALA A 105 -6.06 12.93 -4.34
N SER A 106 -5.36 13.06 -3.21
CA SER A 106 -4.46 14.19 -3.00
C SER A 106 -3.23 13.95 -3.87
N GLY A 107 -3.24 14.49 -5.07
CA GLY A 107 -2.08 14.49 -5.97
C GLY A 107 -2.27 13.63 -7.22
N GLN A 108 -1.15 13.36 -7.90
CA GLN A 108 -1.06 12.69 -9.21
C GLN A 108 -1.43 11.19 -9.18
N TRP A 109 -2.00 10.67 -8.09
CA TRP A 109 -2.24 9.24 -7.90
C TRP A 109 -3.61 8.95 -7.27
N THR A 110 -4.24 7.90 -7.76
CA THR A 110 -5.50 7.33 -7.24
C THR A 110 -5.20 6.06 -6.45
N THR A 111 -5.62 6.00 -5.19
CA THR A 111 -5.39 4.86 -4.30
C THR A 111 -6.36 3.71 -4.60
N PRO A 112 -5.96 2.44 -4.39
CA PRO A 112 -6.85 1.30 -4.64
C PRO A 112 -8.00 1.25 -3.61
N PRO A 113 -9.07 0.49 -3.91
CA PRO A 113 -10.13 0.22 -2.93
C PRO A 113 -9.56 -0.41 -1.66
N ASN A 114 -10.13 -0.03 -0.52
CA ASN A 114 -9.84 -0.58 0.79
C ASN A 114 -11.11 -1.17 1.38
N GLU A 115 -11.05 -2.40 1.89
CA GLU A 115 -12.19 -2.99 2.58
C GLU A 115 -12.57 -2.16 3.81
N LEU A 116 -13.87 -1.91 3.98
CA LEU A 116 -14.37 -1.03 5.04
C LEU A 116 -14.73 -1.79 6.33
N GLN A 117 -14.52 -3.10 6.34
CA GLN A 117 -14.80 -4.00 7.45
C GLN A 117 -14.03 -5.31 7.27
N LEU A 118 -13.68 -5.96 8.37
CA LEU A 118 -13.12 -7.31 8.34
C LEU A 118 -14.21 -8.29 7.90
N ALA A 119 -13.91 -9.11 6.90
CA ALA A 119 -14.86 -10.09 6.38
C ALA A 119 -15.26 -11.09 7.49
N LEU A 120 -16.54 -11.46 7.57
CA LEU A 120 -17.05 -12.34 8.64
C LEU A 120 -16.61 -13.80 8.48
N GLU A 121 -16.14 -14.16 7.29
CA GLU A 121 -15.57 -15.47 6.99
C GLU A 121 -14.11 -15.64 7.45
N GLU A 122 -13.43 -14.55 7.80
CA GLU A 122 -12.08 -14.62 8.37
C GLU A 122 -12.14 -15.34 9.72
N GLN A 123 -11.19 -16.25 9.97
CA GLN A 123 -11.07 -16.91 11.28
C GLN A 123 -10.23 -16.05 12.20
N THR A 124 -10.84 -15.53 13.27
CA THR A 124 -10.17 -14.58 14.16
C THR A 124 -9.66 -15.19 15.45
N LEU A 125 -8.76 -14.46 16.14
CA LEU A 125 -8.23 -14.79 17.45
C LEU A 125 -9.34 -15.16 18.44
N GLY A 126 -10.45 -14.40 18.45
CA GLY A 126 -11.60 -14.69 19.30
C GLY A 126 -12.21 -16.06 19.01
N GLU A 127 -12.49 -16.35 17.73
CA GLU A 127 -13.12 -17.62 17.31
C GLU A 127 -12.19 -18.83 17.52
N MET A 128 -10.88 -18.66 17.30
CA MET A 128 -9.89 -19.69 17.58
C MET A 128 -9.83 -20.01 19.08
N PHE A 129 -9.87 -18.99 19.94
CA PHE A 129 -9.90 -19.19 21.39
C PHE A 129 -11.23 -19.77 21.87
N GLN A 130 -12.37 -19.42 21.28
CA GLN A 130 -13.63 -20.11 21.53
C GLN A 130 -13.56 -21.60 21.17
N THR A 131 -12.88 -21.95 20.07
CA THR A 131 -12.63 -23.34 19.69
C THR A 131 -11.75 -24.09 20.70
N LEU A 132 -10.87 -23.38 21.41
CA LEU A 132 -10.09 -23.91 22.53
C LEU A 132 -10.88 -24.01 23.85
N GLY A 133 -12.14 -23.55 23.89
CA GLY A 133 -12.97 -23.56 25.09
C GLY A 133 -12.73 -22.38 26.03
N TYR A 134 -12.15 -21.29 25.54
CA TYR A 134 -11.91 -20.09 26.33
C TYR A 134 -13.16 -19.19 26.42
N THR A 135 -13.34 -18.55 27.57
CA THR A 135 -14.22 -17.38 27.69
C THR A 135 -13.53 -16.17 27.04
N THR A 136 -14.18 -15.52 26.07
CA THR A 136 -13.57 -14.43 25.29
C THR A 136 -14.17 -13.07 25.62
N PHE A 137 -13.31 -12.09 25.90
CA PHE A 137 -13.65 -10.72 26.25
C PHE A 137 -12.91 -9.70 25.38
N TYR A 138 -13.62 -8.65 24.97
CA TYR A 138 -13.06 -7.51 24.25
C TYR A 138 -13.52 -6.19 24.86
N THR A 139 -12.62 -5.22 24.98
CA THR A 139 -13.00 -3.82 25.25
C THR A 139 -12.09 -2.82 24.55
N GLY A 140 -12.66 -1.66 24.21
CA GLY A 140 -11.96 -0.54 23.59
C GLY A 140 -12.08 -0.47 22.08
N LYS A 141 -11.09 0.14 21.42
CA LYS A 141 -11.10 0.47 19.99
C LYS A 141 -11.12 -0.80 19.14
N TRP A 142 -12.17 -1.00 18.33
CA TRP A 142 -12.24 -2.10 17.36
C TRP A 142 -11.62 -1.73 16.01
N HIS A 143 -12.21 -0.74 15.35
CA HIS A 143 -11.75 -0.16 14.07
C HIS A 143 -11.59 -1.15 12.90
N LEU A 144 -12.41 -2.21 12.88
CA LEU A 144 -12.48 -3.23 11.82
C LEU A 144 -13.90 -3.40 11.23
N GLY A 145 -14.76 -2.40 11.37
CA GLY A 145 -16.11 -2.42 10.80
C GLY A 145 -17.15 -1.76 11.70
N GLY A 146 -18.34 -1.55 11.14
CA GLY A 146 -19.48 -0.98 11.85
C GLY A 146 -20.44 -2.05 12.40
N LYS A 147 -21.71 -1.66 12.58
CA LYS A 147 -22.78 -2.56 13.01
C LYS A 147 -22.81 -3.83 12.14
N GLY A 148 -22.79 -4.99 12.79
CA GLY A 148 -22.75 -6.31 12.12
C GLY A 148 -21.34 -6.86 11.90
N TYR A 149 -20.30 -6.07 12.18
CA TYR A 149 -18.88 -6.43 12.05
C TYR A 149 -18.11 -6.04 13.32
N LEU A 150 -18.73 -6.19 14.49
CA LEU A 150 -18.15 -5.87 15.81
C LEU A 150 -17.56 -7.13 16.46
N PRO A 151 -16.78 -7.03 17.56
CA PRO A 151 -16.16 -8.18 18.22
C PRO A 151 -17.09 -9.37 18.52
N PRO A 152 -18.39 -9.21 18.87
CA PRO A 152 -19.29 -10.34 19.06
C PRO A 152 -19.54 -11.21 17.82
N GLN A 153 -19.35 -10.67 16.62
CA GLN A 153 -19.42 -11.45 15.38
C GLN A 153 -18.09 -12.16 15.04
N GLN A 154 -17.03 -11.87 15.80
CA GLN A 154 -15.66 -12.33 15.58
C GLN A 154 -15.13 -13.03 16.84
N GLY A 155 -15.99 -13.83 17.47
CA GLY A 155 -15.63 -14.74 18.55
C GLY A 155 -15.34 -14.10 19.91
N PHE A 156 -15.70 -12.83 20.16
CA PHE A 156 -15.64 -12.21 21.50
C PHE A 156 -17.02 -12.20 22.17
N ALA A 157 -17.30 -13.22 23.00
CA ALA A 157 -18.62 -13.43 23.61
C ALA A 157 -19.03 -12.30 24.58
N HIS A 158 -18.05 -11.71 25.27
CA HIS A 158 -18.23 -10.57 26.16
C HIS A 158 -17.58 -9.34 25.53
N TYR A 159 -18.32 -8.25 25.38
CA TYR A 159 -17.85 -7.06 24.67
C TYR A 159 -18.36 -5.78 25.33
N VAL A 160 -17.43 -4.88 25.66
CA VAL A 160 -17.72 -3.51 26.10
C VAL A 160 -17.09 -2.53 25.14
N GLY A 161 -17.92 -1.99 24.24
CA GLY A 161 -17.53 -1.16 23.11
C GLY A 161 -17.57 0.34 23.34
N ASP A 162 -17.16 1.10 22.32
CA ASP A 162 -17.16 2.57 22.31
C ASP A 162 -18.52 3.20 22.71
N ASP A 163 -19.63 2.58 22.31
CA ASP A 163 -20.98 3.04 22.64
C ASP A 163 -21.25 3.03 24.15
N GLN A 164 -20.65 2.10 24.87
CA GLN A 164 -20.75 1.93 26.33
C GLN A 164 -19.64 2.70 27.06
N LEU A 165 -18.47 2.82 26.42
CA LEU A 165 -17.30 3.50 26.97
C LEU A 165 -17.36 5.02 26.83
N GLY A 166 -18.28 5.61 26.05
CA GLY A 166 -18.40 7.07 25.88
C GLY A 166 -17.72 7.62 24.62
N ARG A 167 -17.64 8.95 24.45
CA ARG A 167 -17.09 9.54 23.21
C ARG A 167 -15.59 9.26 23.07
N HIS A 168 -15.28 8.39 22.12
CA HIS A 168 -13.95 8.04 21.63
C HIS A 168 -13.00 9.25 21.60
N ASN A 169 -11.84 9.09 22.25
CA ASN A 169 -10.67 9.98 22.22
C ASN A 169 -10.91 11.43 22.67
N LYS A 170 -11.99 11.71 23.42
CA LYS A 170 -12.23 13.04 24.02
C LYS A 170 -12.60 12.98 25.50
N ASP A 171 -12.48 11.81 26.10
CA ASP A 171 -12.86 11.55 27.47
C ASP A 171 -11.75 10.78 28.17
N ILE A 172 -11.07 11.45 29.10
CA ILE A 172 -9.96 10.91 29.90
C ILE A 172 -10.38 9.74 30.81
N GLN A 173 -11.67 9.43 30.91
CA GLN A 173 -12.20 8.33 31.70
C GLN A 173 -12.35 7.02 30.89
N VAL A 174 -12.13 7.03 29.57
CA VAL A 174 -12.31 5.85 28.72
C VAL A 174 -11.41 4.70 29.16
N GLY A 175 -10.10 4.93 29.30
CA GLY A 175 -9.18 3.90 29.78
C GLY A 175 -9.55 3.36 31.17
N GLN A 176 -9.99 4.21 32.10
CA GLN A 176 -10.44 3.75 33.41
C GLN A 176 -11.72 2.89 33.32
N ARG A 177 -12.67 3.24 32.45
CA ARG A 177 -13.87 2.41 32.22
C ARG A 177 -13.53 1.07 31.59
N MET A 178 -12.52 1.00 30.72
CA MET A 178 -12.03 -0.27 30.18
C MET A 178 -11.42 -1.15 31.29
N VAL A 179 -10.65 -0.57 32.22
CA VAL A 179 -10.13 -1.29 33.40
C VAL A 179 -11.27 -1.82 34.27
N ASN A 180 -12.30 -1.01 34.50
CA ASN A 180 -13.48 -1.42 35.26
C ASN A 180 -14.22 -2.57 34.57
N ALA A 181 -14.46 -2.46 33.26
CA ALA A 181 -15.10 -3.51 32.47
C ALA A 181 -14.31 -4.84 32.50
N PHE A 182 -12.97 -4.77 32.47
CA PHE A 182 -12.13 -5.94 32.64
C PHE A 182 -12.24 -6.53 34.06
N THR A 183 -12.30 -5.69 35.09
CA THR A 183 -12.46 -6.14 36.48
C THR A 183 -13.82 -6.83 36.68
N GLU A 184 -14.90 -6.24 36.14
CA GLU A 184 -16.24 -6.85 36.13
C GLU A 184 -16.28 -8.16 35.34
N PHE A 185 -15.51 -8.26 34.26
CA PHE A 185 -15.33 -9.51 33.52
C PHE A 185 -14.66 -10.59 34.39
N LEU A 186 -13.59 -10.22 35.12
CA LEU A 186 -12.91 -11.13 36.04
C LEU A 186 -13.80 -11.59 37.21
N ASP A 187 -14.66 -10.72 37.71
CA ASP A 187 -15.55 -11.00 38.86
C ASP A 187 -16.87 -11.69 38.47
N GLY A 188 -17.08 -11.98 37.18
CA GLY A 188 -18.31 -12.58 36.69
C GLY A 188 -18.04 -13.61 35.60
N PRO A 189 -18.11 -13.24 34.31
CA PRO A 189 -17.94 -14.21 33.22
C PRO A 189 -16.67 -15.06 33.25
N ALA A 190 -15.56 -14.55 33.80
CA ALA A 190 -14.31 -15.29 33.92
C ALA A 190 -14.10 -15.94 35.30
N ASP A 191 -15.02 -15.75 36.25
CA ASP A 191 -14.99 -16.34 37.59
C ASP A 191 -15.46 -17.80 37.55
N SER A 192 -14.69 -18.64 36.84
CA SER A 192 -14.92 -20.09 36.78
C SER A 192 -13.61 -20.84 36.99
N ASP A 193 -13.61 -21.81 37.90
CA ASP A 193 -12.42 -22.59 38.25
C ASP A 193 -11.92 -23.50 37.10
N ASP A 194 -12.75 -23.73 36.07
CA ASP A 194 -12.53 -24.76 35.05
C ASP A 194 -12.27 -24.22 33.62
N GLN A 195 -12.52 -22.94 33.34
CA GLN A 195 -12.35 -22.37 31.98
C GLN A 195 -11.35 -21.20 31.95
N PRO A 196 -10.30 -21.27 31.10
CA PRO A 196 -9.39 -20.15 30.89
C PRO A 196 -10.08 -19.03 30.10
N PHE A 197 -9.55 -17.81 30.15
CA PHE A 197 -10.08 -16.68 29.39
C PHE A 197 -9.07 -16.02 28.45
N LEU A 198 -9.59 -15.42 27.38
CA LEU A 198 -8.90 -14.46 26.53
C LEU A 198 -9.54 -13.09 26.76
N ALA A 199 -8.76 -12.12 27.21
CA ALA A 199 -9.18 -10.73 27.34
C ALA A 199 -8.34 -9.83 26.44
N TYR A 200 -8.99 -9.16 25.48
CA TYR A 200 -8.36 -8.23 24.55
C TYR A 200 -8.75 -6.79 24.90
N LEU A 201 -7.82 -6.01 25.42
CA LEU A 201 -8.00 -4.61 25.81
C LEU A 201 -7.28 -3.73 24.79
N ALA A 202 -8.06 -3.09 23.91
CA ALA A 202 -7.57 -2.21 22.87
C ALA A 202 -7.71 -0.75 23.29
N PHE A 203 -6.71 -0.23 24.00
CA PHE A 203 -6.73 1.15 24.50
C PHE A 203 -6.82 2.16 23.36
N HIS A 204 -7.35 3.33 23.70
CA HIS A 204 -7.45 4.48 22.81
C HIS A 204 -6.20 5.36 22.89
N GLU A 205 -5.55 5.30 24.04
CA GLU A 205 -4.36 6.04 24.34
C GLU A 205 -3.14 5.47 23.57
N PRO A 206 -2.21 6.31 23.08
CA PRO A 206 -2.24 7.79 23.07
C PRO A 206 -2.72 8.40 21.73
N HIS A 207 -3.76 7.85 21.08
CA HIS A 207 -4.22 8.34 19.78
C HIS A 207 -4.86 9.73 19.87
N ILE A 208 -4.58 10.58 18.88
CA ILE A 208 -5.12 11.94 18.79
C ILE A 208 -6.67 12.00 18.84
N PRO A 209 -7.26 13.11 19.35
CA PRO A 209 -6.59 14.25 19.95
C PRO A 209 -5.96 13.91 21.31
N ILE A 210 -4.75 14.41 21.55
CA ILE A 210 -4.02 14.15 22.79
C ILE A 210 -4.71 14.84 23.96
N LEU A 211 -4.91 14.11 25.05
CA LEU A 211 -5.59 14.58 26.25
C LEU A 211 -4.60 14.81 27.39
N GLU A 212 -4.81 15.87 28.17
CA GLU A 212 -4.05 16.07 29.40
C GLU A 212 -4.68 15.23 30.53
N TYR A 213 -3.88 14.36 31.16
CA TYR A 213 -4.32 13.58 32.30
C TYR A 213 -3.93 14.28 33.62
N PRO A 214 -4.91 14.77 34.41
CA PRO A 214 -4.63 15.57 35.61
C PRO A 214 -3.66 14.95 36.62
N PRO A 215 -3.67 13.62 36.87
CA PRO A 215 -2.71 13.02 37.80
C PRO A 215 -1.24 13.14 37.37
N TYR A 216 -0.96 13.38 36.09
CA TYR A 216 0.38 13.32 35.51
C TYR A 216 0.83 14.63 34.85
N ILE A 217 -0.10 15.47 34.40
CA ILE A 217 0.21 16.63 33.53
C ILE A 217 1.20 17.62 34.15
N ASP A 218 1.09 17.92 35.43
CA ASP A 218 1.97 18.91 36.07
C ASP A 218 3.42 18.43 36.12
N HIS A 219 3.63 17.13 36.40
CA HIS A 219 4.96 16.50 36.32
C HIS A 219 5.58 16.63 34.93
N PHE A 220 4.81 16.33 33.87
CA PHE A 220 5.34 16.42 32.52
C PHE A 220 5.53 17.87 32.03
N ARG A 221 4.78 18.85 32.55
CA ARG A 221 5.02 20.27 32.31
C ARG A 221 6.34 20.72 32.94
N GLU A 222 6.59 20.34 34.19
CA GLU A 222 7.85 20.61 34.87
C GLU A 222 9.02 19.94 34.15
N LYS A 223 8.85 18.67 33.75
CA LYS A 223 9.85 17.93 32.98
C LYS A 223 10.15 18.61 31.64
N ALA A 224 9.14 18.98 30.86
CA ALA A 224 9.34 19.68 29.59
C ALA A 224 10.02 21.04 29.78
N ALA A 225 9.64 21.80 30.81
CA ALA A 225 10.29 23.07 31.15
C ALA A 225 11.78 22.87 31.48
N SER A 226 12.13 21.78 32.17
CA SER A 226 13.53 21.45 32.50
C SER A 226 14.41 21.12 31.27
N LEU A 227 13.80 20.68 30.16
CA LEU A 227 14.48 20.40 28.90
C LEU A 227 14.77 21.67 28.07
N GLY A 228 14.29 22.83 28.54
CA GLY A 228 14.41 24.10 27.84
C GLY A 228 13.54 24.19 26.58
N ARG A 229 13.81 25.19 25.74
CA ARG A 229 13.04 25.44 24.51
C ARG A 229 12.97 24.18 23.64
N THR A 230 11.76 23.82 23.19
CA THR A 230 11.52 22.80 22.16
C THR A 230 12.28 23.15 20.89
N PRO A 231 13.13 22.25 20.37
CA PRO A 231 13.82 22.48 19.11
C PRO A 231 12.83 22.61 17.96
N ASP A 232 13.24 23.31 16.91
CA ASP A 232 12.41 23.47 15.72
C ASP A 232 12.15 22.06 15.09
N PRO A 233 10.96 21.83 14.52
CA PRO A 233 10.67 20.56 13.86
C PRO A 233 11.53 20.38 12.60
N LEU A 234 11.83 19.13 12.27
CA LEU A 234 12.63 18.78 11.10
C LEU A 234 11.71 18.68 9.88
N PRO A 235 11.93 19.46 8.81
CA PRO A 235 11.18 19.29 7.58
C PRO A 235 11.58 17.98 6.90
N PHE A 236 10.58 17.21 6.48
CA PHE A 236 10.78 16.02 5.65
C PHE A 236 9.67 15.97 4.61
N ARG A 237 10.05 16.14 3.34
CA ARG A 237 9.11 16.32 2.23
C ARG A 237 8.05 17.38 2.58
N ASP A 238 6.76 17.04 2.50
CA ASP A 238 5.64 17.95 2.78
C ASP A 238 5.27 18.03 4.28
N GLY A 239 6.00 17.33 5.14
CA GLY A 239 5.72 17.20 6.56
C GLY A 239 6.76 17.84 7.48
N LEU A 240 6.35 18.04 8.72
CA LEU A 240 7.19 18.51 9.82
C LEU A 240 7.25 17.41 10.87
N GLN A 241 8.43 16.82 11.07
CA GLN A 241 8.71 15.84 12.11
C GLN A 241 9.03 16.54 13.43
N ARG A 242 8.46 16.06 14.53
CA ARG A 242 8.89 16.46 15.87
C ARG A 242 10.27 15.86 16.19
N SER A 243 11.22 16.72 16.51
CA SER A 243 12.63 16.39 16.72
C SER A 243 12.95 15.79 18.10
N ARG A 244 12.10 16.02 19.11
CA ARG A 244 12.31 15.57 20.49
C ARG A 244 10.98 15.26 21.17
N GLN A 245 10.95 14.23 22.01
CA GLN A 245 9.83 14.02 22.94
C GLN A 245 9.89 15.08 24.06
N ASP A 246 8.91 15.98 24.07
CA ASP A 246 8.78 17.01 25.11
C ASP A 246 7.35 17.58 25.21
N ASP A 247 6.36 16.88 24.67
CA ASP A 247 4.95 17.28 24.73
C ASP A 247 4.32 16.83 26.06
N PRO A 248 3.99 17.75 27.00
CA PRO A 248 3.50 17.35 28.31
C PRO A 248 2.17 16.61 28.28
N ALA A 249 1.29 16.96 27.35
CA ALA A 249 -0.01 16.31 27.21
C ALA A 249 0.20 14.85 26.79
N TYR A 250 1.05 14.63 25.78
CA TYR A 250 1.39 13.29 25.31
C TYR A 250 2.05 12.45 26.42
N GLY A 251 3.03 13.02 27.12
CA GLY A 251 3.67 12.35 28.26
C GLY A 251 2.67 11.94 29.35
N SER A 252 1.71 12.83 29.66
CA SER A 252 0.67 12.56 30.65
C SER A 252 -0.29 11.45 30.22
N GLU A 253 -0.62 11.36 28.94
CA GLU A 253 -1.49 10.33 28.37
C GLU A 253 -0.81 8.97 28.31
N VAL A 254 0.48 8.92 27.93
CA VAL A 254 1.28 7.68 27.99
C VAL A 254 1.43 7.19 29.44
N ALA A 255 1.62 8.07 30.41
CA ALA A 255 1.65 7.69 31.83
C ALA A 255 0.29 7.18 32.33
N ALA A 256 -0.82 7.72 31.81
CA ALA A 256 -2.15 7.20 32.11
C ALA A 256 -2.39 5.80 31.53
N LEU A 257 -2.00 5.56 30.28
CA LEU A 257 -2.00 4.24 29.66
C LEU A 257 -1.20 3.23 30.50
N ASP A 258 0.02 3.58 30.92
CA ASP A 258 0.84 2.74 31.79
C ASP A 258 0.14 2.47 33.14
N GLY A 259 -0.51 3.48 33.72
CA GLY A 259 -1.31 3.35 34.92
C GLY A 259 -2.49 2.37 34.76
N PHE A 260 -3.19 2.40 33.62
CA PHE A 260 -4.27 1.46 33.31
C PHE A 260 -3.74 0.03 33.15
N ILE A 261 -2.61 -0.15 32.47
CA ILE A 261 -1.92 -1.45 32.37
C ILE A 261 -1.53 -1.95 33.77
N GLY A 262 -1.02 -1.07 34.63
CA GLY A 262 -0.72 -1.37 36.02
C GLY A 262 -1.93 -1.89 36.80
N GLN A 263 -3.09 -1.25 36.64
CA GLN A 263 -4.34 -1.68 37.27
C GLN A 263 -4.83 -3.05 36.74
N VAL A 264 -4.73 -3.29 35.43
CA VAL A 264 -5.07 -4.60 34.83
C VAL A 264 -4.21 -5.72 35.42
N VAL A 265 -2.90 -5.52 35.47
CA VAL A 265 -1.98 -6.50 36.07
C VAL A 265 -2.25 -6.68 37.57
N ALA A 266 -2.52 -5.59 38.29
CA ALA A 266 -2.86 -5.66 39.71
C ALA A 266 -4.17 -6.44 39.94
N ALA A 267 -5.17 -6.30 39.07
CA ALA A 267 -6.42 -7.04 39.17
C ALA A 267 -6.22 -8.56 39.03
N LEU A 268 -5.30 -8.98 38.16
CA LEU A 268 -4.85 -10.38 38.04
C LEU A 268 -4.08 -10.85 39.30
N GLU A 269 -3.19 -10.01 39.83
CA GLU A 269 -2.39 -10.32 41.03
C GLU A 269 -3.31 -10.50 42.25
N GLN A 270 -4.29 -9.62 42.44
CA GLN A 270 -5.25 -9.66 43.55
C GLN A 270 -6.14 -10.90 43.55
N ARG A 271 -6.42 -11.47 42.37
CA ARG A 271 -7.24 -12.68 42.18
C ARG A 271 -6.42 -13.96 42.09
N GLY A 272 -5.09 -13.89 42.25
CA GLY A 272 -4.21 -15.05 42.14
C GLY A 272 -4.07 -15.62 40.73
N LEU A 273 -4.52 -14.90 39.70
CA LEU A 273 -4.53 -15.37 38.31
C LEU A 273 -3.17 -15.18 37.60
N SER A 274 -2.28 -14.36 38.18
CA SER A 274 -1.05 -13.91 37.51
C SER A 274 -0.08 -15.02 37.10
N GLU A 275 0.04 -16.09 37.90
CA GLU A 275 0.99 -17.17 37.63
C GLU A 275 0.61 -18.02 36.40
N ASN A 276 -0.68 -18.07 36.06
CA ASN A 276 -1.20 -18.79 34.91
C ASN A 276 -1.79 -17.85 33.86
N THR A 277 -1.30 -16.61 33.75
CA THR A 277 -1.75 -15.65 32.74
C THR A 277 -0.58 -15.19 31.87
N ILE A 278 -0.74 -15.32 30.56
CA ILE A 278 0.11 -14.69 29.55
C ILE A 278 -0.38 -13.25 29.36
N VAL A 279 0.50 -12.28 29.58
CA VAL A 279 0.23 -10.85 29.32
C VAL A 279 1.07 -10.40 28.13
N VAL A 280 0.41 -9.93 27.08
CA VAL A 280 1.05 -9.32 25.90
C VAL A 280 0.79 -7.82 25.92
N CYS A 281 1.85 -7.01 25.79
CA CYS A 281 1.74 -5.57 25.56
C CYS A 281 2.31 -5.24 24.18
N PHE A 282 1.51 -4.63 23.31
CA PHE A 282 1.84 -4.34 21.91
C PHE A 282 1.27 -2.98 21.47
N SER A 283 1.67 -2.47 20.30
CA SER A 283 1.02 -1.31 19.65
C SER A 283 0.74 -1.58 18.18
N ASP A 284 -0.32 -0.97 17.63
CA ASP A 284 -0.78 -1.23 16.27
C ASP A 284 0.02 -0.50 15.17
N ASN A 285 0.80 0.52 15.52
CA ASN A 285 1.76 1.19 14.65
C ASN A 285 2.69 2.10 15.44
N GLY A 286 3.71 2.65 14.78
CA GLY A 286 4.61 3.61 15.38
C GLY A 286 3.95 4.92 15.81
N GLY A 287 4.65 5.70 16.64
CA GLY A 287 4.15 6.94 17.21
C GLY A 287 3.95 8.02 16.14
N LEU A 288 2.93 8.85 16.30
CA LEU A 288 2.67 9.94 15.36
C LEU A 288 3.70 11.07 15.56
N SER A 289 4.71 11.12 14.69
CA SER A 289 5.79 12.11 14.78
C SER A 289 5.77 13.18 13.69
N ILE A 290 5.11 12.92 12.55
CA ILE A 290 5.11 13.79 11.36
C ILE A 290 3.72 13.95 10.76
N LYS A 291 3.35 15.20 10.45
CA LYS A 291 2.21 15.60 9.60
C LYS A 291 2.53 16.97 8.97
N ALA A 292 1.55 17.63 8.34
CA ALA A 292 1.65 19.04 7.95
C ALA A 292 1.96 19.98 9.14
N GLN A 293 1.70 19.53 10.37
CA GLN A 293 2.20 20.10 11.62
C GLN A 293 2.90 18.99 12.42
N PRO A 294 3.85 19.32 13.31
CA PRO A 294 4.54 18.31 14.11
C PRO A 294 3.57 17.39 14.85
N GLY A 295 3.85 16.08 14.83
CA GLY A 295 3.10 15.11 15.63
C GLY A 295 3.30 15.32 17.13
N PRO A 296 2.54 14.62 18.00
CA PRO A 296 2.68 14.76 19.45
C PRO A 296 3.96 14.12 20.02
N THR A 297 4.57 13.15 19.34
CA THR A 297 5.78 12.46 19.83
C THR A 297 6.94 12.48 18.84
N SER A 298 8.09 11.95 19.24
CA SER A 298 9.24 11.69 18.39
C SER A 298 9.68 10.24 18.57
N ASN A 299 9.95 9.54 17.46
CA ASN A 299 10.41 8.15 17.49
C ASN A 299 11.93 8.00 17.50
N THR A 300 12.68 9.10 17.69
CA THR A 300 14.15 9.10 17.66
C THR A 300 14.73 8.04 18.62
N PRO A 301 15.73 7.25 18.18
CA PRO A 301 16.51 7.43 16.96
C PRO A 301 15.88 6.85 15.68
N LEU A 302 14.69 6.25 15.74
CA LEU A 302 14.05 5.69 14.56
C LEU A 302 13.50 6.79 13.65
N HIS A 303 13.62 6.60 12.34
CA HIS A 303 13.18 7.60 11.36
C HIS A 303 11.65 7.66 11.26
N LEU A 304 11.12 8.88 11.26
CA LEU A 304 9.69 9.22 11.11
C LEU A 304 8.77 8.46 12.08
N GLY A 305 7.58 8.03 11.63
CA GLY A 305 6.48 7.64 12.52
C GLY A 305 5.23 7.16 11.78
N LYS A 306 4.09 7.10 12.47
CA LYS A 306 2.78 6.69 11.94
C LYS A 306 2.56 7.11 10.48
N GLY A 307 2.15 6.15 9.65
CA GLY A 307 1.90 6.31 8.23
C GLY A 307 3.13 6.14 7.33
N TRP A 308 4.35 6.15 7.87
CA TRP A 308 5.57 5.92 7.10
C TRP A 308 6.09 4.49 7.26
N LEU A 309 6.75 3.95 6.23
CA LEU A 309 7.33 2.59 6.25
C LEU A 309 8.77 2.53 6.79
N TYR A 310 9.33 3.67 7.22
CA TYR A 310 10.55 3.73 8.01
C TYR A 310 10.36 3.06 9.39
N GLU A 311 11.45 2.70 10.06
CA GLU A 311 11.47 1.99 11.35
C GLU A 311 10.58 2.67 12.38
N GLY A 312 10.52 4.01 12.42
CA GLY A 312 9.70 4.73 13.39
C GLY A 312 8.20 4.57 13.19
N GLY A 313 7.74 4.18 12.00
CA GLY A 313 6.32 3.98 11.68
C GLY A 313 5.83 2.54 11.79
N ILE A 314 6.72 1.56 11.69
CA ILE A 314 6.37 0.12 11.73
C ILE A 314 6.95 -0.62 12.92
N ARG A 315 8.06 -0.18 13.53
CA ARG A 315 8.60 -0.81 14.75
C ARG A 315 7.81 -0.33 15.96
N VAL A 316 7.42 -1.28 16.82
CA VAL A 316 6.52 -1.06 17.96
C VAL A 316 7.04 -1.75 19.21
N PRO A 317 6.66 -1.32 20.43
CA PRO A 317 7.03 -2.03 21.65
C PRO A 317 6.29 -3.38 21.72
N LEU A 318 7.00 -4.45 22.09
CA LEU A 318 6.42 -5.76 22.39
C LEU A 318 6.99 -6.35 23.68
N VAL A 319 6.12 -6.62 24.65
CA VAL A 319 6.47 -7.34 25.88
C VAL A 319 5.54 -8.54 26.02
N ILE A 320 6.11 -9.74 26.24
CA ILE A 320 5.36 -10.95 26.56
C ILE A 320 5.80 -11.46 27.92
N SER A 321 4.87 -11.49 28.88
CA SER A 321 5.11 -11.99 30.24
C SER A 321 4.25 -13.21 30.50
N TRP A 322 4.84 -14.23 31.09
CA TRP A 322 4.10 -15.38 31.64
C TRP A 322 4.84 -15.80 32.91
N PRO A 323 4.45 -15.24 34.08
CA PRO A 323 5.16 -15.48 35.33
C PRO A 323 5.36 -16.98 35.59
N GLN A 324 6.51 -17.35 36.15
CA GLN A 324 6.98 -18.73 36.39
C GLN A 324 7.28 -19.59 35.14
N LYS A 325 6.72 -19.29 33.97
CA LYS A 325 6.95 -20.06 32.73
C LYS A 325 7.98 -19.43 31.81
N ILE A 326 7.91 -18.13 31.61
CA ILE A 326 8.89 -17.37 30.82
C ILE A 326 9.99 -16.85 31.74
N LYS A 327 11.26 -17.11 31.40
CA LYS A 327 12.39 -16.44 32.05
C LYS A 327 12.56 -15.01 31.51
N PRO A 328 12.87 -14.03 32.37
CA PRO A 328 13.16 -12.68 31.90
C PRO A 328 14.28 -12.65 30.85
N ALA A 329 14.04 -11.97 29.72
CA ALA A 329 15.02 -11.86 28.65
C ALA A 329 14.79 -10.62 27.76
N VAL A 330 15.82 -10.25 27.01
CA VAL A 330 15.73 -9.32 25.88
C VAL A 330 15.96 -10.14 24.62
N SER A 331 15.08 -10.01 23.62
CA SER A 331 15.13 -10.78 22.38
C SER A 331 15.23 -9.88 21.16
N ASP A 332 16.16 -10.21 20.26
CA ASP A 332 16.31 -9.60 18.93
C ASP A 332 15.56 -10.39 17.83
N GLN A 333 14.79 -11.41 18.20
CA GLN A 333 13.95 -12.15 17.28
C GLN A 333 12.99 -11.18 16.59
N ILE A 334 13.00 -11.17 15.25
CA ILE A 334 12.03 -10.40 14.48
C ILE A 334 10.64 -11.02 14.69
N VAL A 335 9.70 -10.19 15.13
CA VAL A 335 8.29 -10.52 15.35
C VAL A 335 7.43 -9.54 14.56
N THR A 336 6.38 -10.02 13.92
CA THR A 336 5.35 -9.20 13.24
C THR A 336 3.98 -9.41 13.90
N SER A 337 3.03 -8.50 13.73
CA SER A 337 1.68 -8.62 14.31
C SER A 337 0.99 -9.94 13.95
N GLN A 338 1.13 -10.39 12.70
CA GLN A 338 0.61 -11.67 12.20
C GLN A 338 1.15 -12.88 12.96
N ASP A 339 2.36 -12.79 13.54
CA ASP A 339 2.96 -13.89 14.30
C ASP A 339 2.28 -14.10 15.66
N LEU A 340 1.57 -13.11 16.20
CA LEU A 340 1.01 -13.16 17.57
C LEU A 340 -0.18 -14.11 17.68
N LEU A 341 -1.06 -14.19 16.67
CA LEU A 341 -2.18 -15.14 16.67
C LEU A 341 -1.71 -16.61 16.77
N PRO A 342 -0.87 -17.13 15.86
CA PRO A 342 -0.41 -18.52 15.97
C PRO A 342 0.42 -18.76 17.22
N THR A 343 1.16 -17.76 17.69
CA THR A 343 1.91 -17.86 18.95
C THR A 343 0.99 -18.07 20.15
N LEU A 344 -0.09 -17.28 20.25
CA LEU A 344 -1.01 -17.37 21.37
C LEU A 344 -1.82 -18.66 21.34
N VAL A 345 -2.23 -19.12 20.15
CA VAL A 345 -2.88 -20.44 19.99
C VAL A 345 -1.93 -21.56 20.40
N ASP A 346 -0.65 -21.51 20.00
CA ASP A 346 0.35 -22.51 20.40
C ASP A 346 0.57 -22.53 21.92
N LEU A 347 0.74 -21.36 22.55
CA LEU A 347 0.94 -21.25 23.99
C LEU A 347 -0.30 -21.66 24.81
N ALA A 348 -1.49 -21.50 24.25
CA ALA A 348 -2.76 -21.95 24.81
C ALA A 348 -3.02 -23.46 24.64
N GLY A 349 -2.10 -24.20 23.99
CA GLY A 349 -2.24 -25.65 23.79
C GLY A 349 -3.05 -26.03 22.55
N GLY A 350 -2.89 -25.26 21.46
CA GLY A 350 -3.49 -25.50 20.15
C GLY A 350 -3.66 -26.96 19.75
N THR A 351 -4.82 -27.31 19.18
CA THR A 351 -5.16 -28.68 18.77
C THR A 351 -4.79 -28.96 17.33
N THR A 352 -4.82 -30.24 16.92
CA THR A 352 -4.65 -30.63 15.51
C THR A 352 -5.75 -30.09 14.59
N LYS A 353 -6.93 -29.75 15.13
CA LYS A 353 -8.00 -29.04 14.41
C LYS A 353 -7.55 -27.61 14.11
N LEU A 354 -7.09 -26.88 15.12
CA LEU A 354 -6.59 -25.52 14.95
C LEU A 354 -5.37 -25.46 14.05
N ALA A 355 -4.48 -26.46 14.10
CA ALA A 355 -3.36 -26.55 13.16
C ALA A 355 -3.80 -26.54 11.68
N LYS A 356 -5.03 -27.02 11.36
CA LYS A 356 -5.61 -26.92 10.02
C LYS A 356 -6.24 -25.57 9.73
N GLU A 357 -6.84 -24.91 10.73
CA GLU A 357 -7.40 -23.56 10.58
C GLU A 357 -6.29 -22.51 10.47
N LEU A 358 -5.15 -22.75 11.12
CA LEU A 358 -3.90 -21.99 10.96
C LEU A 358 -3.21 -22.29 9.62
N ASN A 359 -3.64 -23.30 8.85
CA ASN A 359 -3.06 -23.58 7.54
C ASN A 359 -3.52 -22.50 6.54
N GLY A 360 -2.61 -21.62 6.14
CA GLY A 360 -2.89 -20.51 5.23
C GLY A 360 -2.91 -19.11 5.87
N ILE A 361 -2.50 -18.99 7.13
CA ILE A 361 -2.10 -17.70 7.71
C ILE A 361 -0.65 -17.37 7.31
N ASP A 362 -0.28 -16.09 7.33
CA ASP A 362 1.07 -15.62 6.96
C ASP A 362 2.05 -15.63 8.15
N GLY A 363 1.50 -15.46 9.36
CA GLY A 363 2.24 -15.49 10.60
C GLY A 363 2.78 -16.86 10.97
N ARG A 364 3.88 -16.87 11.74
CA ARG A 364 4.44 -18.08 12.33
C ARG A 364 4.52 -17.93 13.84
N SER A 365 4.25 -19.00 14.56
CA SER A 365 4.42 -19.01 16.01
C SER A 365 5.87 -18.73 16.40
N ILE A 366 6.04 -17.81 17.36
CA ILE A 366 7.32 -17.48 17.99
C ILE A 366 7.50 -18.18 19.34
N ALA A 367 6.61 -19.11 19.71
CA ALA A 367 6.68 -19.80 21.00
C ALA A 367 8.06 -20.47 21.24
N ALA A 368 8.66 -21.03 20.19
CA ALA A 368 10.01 -21.64 20.26
C ALA A 368 11.15 -20.62 20.49
N ALA A 369 10.91 -19.33 20.25
CA ALA A 369 11.85 -18.25 20.53
C ALA A 369 11.69 -17.68 21.96
N LEU A 370 10.69 -18.13 22.72
CA LEU A 370 10.51 -17.74 24.12
C LEU A 370 11.33 -18.65 25.05
N PRO A 371 11.93 -18.12 26.13
CA PRO A 371 12.67 -18.89 27.14
C PRO A 371 11.71 -19.58 28.10
N LEU A 372 10.97 -20.58 27.60
CA LEU A 372 10.02 -21.37 28.37
C LEU A 372 10.75 -22.37 29.29
N GLY A 373 10.53 -22.27 30.60
CA GLY A 373 10.95 -23.25 31.60
C GLY A 373 12.47 -23.40 31.83
N THR A 374 12.84 -24.41 32.62
CA THR A 374 14.25 -24.76 32.89
C THR A 374 14.72 -25.82 31.90
N GLY A 375 15.72 -25.49 31.07
CA GLY A 375 16.38 -26.44 30.17
C GLY A 375 16.00 -26.34 28.68
N GLN A 376 14.97 -25.59 28.30
CA GLN A 376 14.74 -25.25 26.89
C GLN A 376 15.52 -23.99 26.53
N THR A 377 16.43 -24.11 25.58
CA THR A 377 17.14 -22.96 25.01
C THR A 377 16.23 -22.33 23.95
N PRO A 378 15.93 -21.01 24.04
CA PRO A 378 15.25 -20.29 22.97
C PRO A 378 15.92 -20.56 21.62
N ARG A 379 15.13 -20.93 20.62
CA ARG A 379 15.63 -21.11 19.25
C ARG A 379 15.31 -19.86 18.43
N LYS A 380 16.35 -19.20 17.91
CA LYS A 380 16.17 -18.16 16.88
C LYS A 380 15.52 -18.81 15.66
N LEU A 381 14.37 -18.28 15.24
CA LEU A 381 13.66 -18.79 14.09
C LEU A 381 14.47 -18.50 12.81
N PRO A 382 14.35 -19.33 11.76
CA PRO A 382 15.00 -19.07 10.48
C PRO A 382 14.64 -17.67 9.96
N GLU A 383 15.61 -17.02 9.34
CA GLU A 383 15.36 -15.73 8.68
C GLU A 383 14.33 -15.89 7.55
N LYS A 384 13.39 -14.94 7.46
CA LYS A 384 12.47 -14.80 6.33
C LYS A 384 12.45 -13.33 5.89
N ALA A 385 12.01 -13.07 4.67
CA ALA A 385 11.66 -11.71 4.28
C ALA A 385 10.36 -11.28 4.96
N HIS A 386 10.30 -10.02 5.35
CA HIS A 386 9.14 -9.33 5.91
C HIS A 386 8.75 -8.22 4.94
N PHE A 387 7.46 -8.03 4.71
CA PHE A 387 6.96 -7.13 3.67
C PHE A 387 5.92 -6.18 4.25
N TRP A 388 5.84 -5.00 3.66
CA TRP A 388 4.83 -3.98 3.94
C TRP A 388 4.37 -3.40 2.62
N HIS A 389 3.06 -3.21 2.46
CA HIS A 389 2.47 -2.64 1.26
C HIS A 389 1.46 -1.57 1.66
N TYR A 390 1.77 -0.30 1.38
CA TYR A 390 0.93 0.82 1.75
C TYR A 390 0.60 1.70 0.53
N PRO A 391 -0.33 1.25 -0.34
CA PRO A 391 -0.65 1.88 -1.62
C PRO A 391 -1.60 3.08 -1.46
N HIS A 392 -1.57 3.75 -0.30
CA HIS A 392 -2.51 4.81 0.07
C HIS A 392 -1.80 6.09 0.45
N HIS A 393 -2.50 7.21 0.34
CA HIS A 393 -2.08 8.45 0.99
C HIS A 393 -2.44 8.43 2.48
N HIS A 394 -1.69 9.17 3.28
CA HIS A 394 -1.99 9.37 4.70
C HIS A 394 -1.76 10.80 5.16
N GLY A 395 -2.49 11.23 6.19
CA GLY A 395 -2.37 12.57 6.78
C GLY A 395 -1.02 12.85 7.47
N SER A 396 -0.13 11.87 7.56
CA SER A 396 1.27 12.02 7.96
C SER A 396 2.18 12.50 6.83
N THR A 397 1.61 12.85 5.67
CA THR A 397 2.30 13.22 4.43
C THR A 397 2.95 12.05 3.68
N TRP A 398 2.63 10.81 4.06
CA TRP A 398 2.98 9.63 3.26
C TRP A 398 2.22 9.60 1.92
N GLY A 399 2.93 9.19 0.87
CA GLY A 399 2.36 8.83 -0.43
C GLY A 399 2.60 7.35 -0.74
N PRO A 400 1.75 6.72 -1.58
CA PRO A 400 1.79 5.28 -1.87
C PRO A 400 3.19 4.68 -2.05
N GLY A 401 3.39 3.46 -1.52
CA GLY A 401 4.65 2.73 -1.62
C GLY A 401 4.62 1.38 -0.90
N ALA A 402 5.78 0.75 -0.79
CA ALA A 402 5.98 -0.55 -0.16
C ALA A 402 7.38 -0.63 0.49
N ALA A 403 7.59 -1.61 1.36
CA ALA A 403 8.89 -1.87 1.94
C ALA A 403 9.10 -3.38 2.13
N MET A 404 10.36 -3.80 2.20
CA MET A 404 10.71 -5.14 2.65
C MET A 404 11.95 -5.13 3.51
N ARG A 405 12.05 -6.10 4.41
CA ARG A 405 13.23 -6.37 5.22
C ARG A 405 13.63 -7.83 5.11
N LYS A 406 14.92 -8.09 4.89
CA LYS A 406 15.51 -9.43 4.90
C LYS A 406 16.87 -9.38 5.60
N GLY A 407 16.92 -9.98 6.78
CA GLY A 407 18.06 -9.89 7.69
C GLY A 407 18.29 -8.43 8.11
N ASP A 408 19.50 -7.93 7.86
CA ASP A 408 19.88 -6.55 8.20
C ASP A 408 19.47 -5.55 7.12
N TRP A 409 19.09 -6.00 5.93
CA TRP A 409 18.80 -5.13 4.80
C TRP A 409 17.31 -4.78 4.73
N LYS A 410 17.03 -3.49 4.56
CA LYS A 410 15.69 -2.96 4.36
C LYS A 410 15.64 -2.12 3.10
N LEU A 411 14.63 -2.35 2.27
CA LEU A 411 14.35 -1.59 1.07
C LEU A 411 13.02 -0.87 1.26
N ILE A 412 12.95 0.41 0.91
CA ILE A 412 11.72 1.19 0.87
C ILE A 412 11.53 1.68 -0.57
N GLN A 413 10.40 1.33 -1.16
CA GLN A 413 10.00 1.76 -2.49
C GLN A 413 8.88 2.80 -2.36
N PHE A 414 9.16 4.02 -2.82
CA PHE A 414 8.17 5.08 -2.90
C PHE A 414 7.59 5.11 -4.30
N ASP A 415 6.35 4.66 -4.43
CA ASP A 415 5.65 4.70 -5.72
C ASP A 415 5.27 6.12 -6.10
N TYR A 416 4.82 6.89 -5.09
CA TYR A 416 4.41 8.28 -5.24
C TYR A 416 5.59 9.21 -5.58
N TYR A 417 6.67 9.12 -4.81
CA TYR A 417 7.89 9.92 -5.02
C TYR A 417 8.81 9.34 -6.10
N ARG A 418 8.53 8.08 -6.51
CA ARG A 418 9.25 7.36 -7.57
C ARG A 418 10.73 7.23 -7.26
N GLU A 419 11.00 6.82 -6.03
CA GLU A 419 12.31 6.66 -5.42
C GLU A 419 12.41 5.28 -4.78
N VAL A 420 13.64 4.80 -4.61
CA VAL A 420 13.92 3.61 -3.83
C VAL A 420 15.11 3.88 -2.93
N GLU A 421 14.96 3.49 -1.67
CA GLU A 421 16.01 3.63 -0.66
C GLU A 421 16.38 2.24 -0.14
N LEU A 422 17.63 2.09 0.26
CA LEU A 422 18.19 0.86 0.80
C LEU A 422 19.02 1.15 2.04
N TYR A 423 18.71 0.46 3.13
CA TYR A 423 19.37 0.63 4.42
C TYR A 423 19.93 -0.69 4.95
N ASN A 424 21.00 -0.59 5.74
CA ASN A 424 21.50 -1.68 6.57
C ASN A 424 21.24 -1.35 8.06
N LEU A 425 20.20 -1.97 8.62
CA LEU A 425 19.69 -1.68 9.96
C LEU A 425 20.63 -2.14 11.10
N ALA A 426 21.61 -3.00 10.82
CA ALA A 426 22.60 -3.38 11.82
C ALA A 426 23.61 -2.25 12.10
N SER A 427 23.92 -1.45 11.08
CA SER A 427 24.82 -0.29 11.19
C SER A 427 24.11 1.07 11.23
N ASP A 428 22.87 1.14 10.71
CA ASP A 428 22.10 2.37 10.59
C ASP A 428 20.62 2.11 10.94
N LEU A 429 20.33 2.04 12.23
CA LEU A 429 18.96 1.88 12.74
C LEU A 429 18.10 3.13 12.50
N SER A 430 18.75 4.28 12.32
CA SER A 430 18.14 5.58 12.08
C SER A 430 17.77 5.84 10.62
N GLU A 431 18.12 4.93 9.70
CA GLU A 431 17.83 5.05 8.26
C GLU A 431 18.24 6.41 7.67
N GLU A 432 19.38 6.95 8.13
CA GLU A 432 19.89 8.26 7.70
C GLU A 432 20.77 8.18 6.45
N HIS A 433 21.30 6.99 6.14
CA HIS A 433 22.28 6.79 5.07
C HIS A 433 21.73 5.84 4.01
N ASP A 434 21.13 6.40 2.95
CA ASP A 434 20.70 5.60 1.81
C ASP A 434 21.90 4.98 1.06
N LEU A 435 21.84 3.67 0.87
CA LEU A 435 22.84 2.84 0.21
C LEU A 435 22.38 2.35 -1.19
N SER A 436 21.25 2.85 -1.70
CA SER A 436 20.64 2.41 -2.96
C SER A 436 21.59 2.52 -4.16
N GLU A 437 22.26 3.66 -4.29
CA GLU A 437 23.26 3.93 -5.35
C GLU A 437 24.53 3.07 -5.20
N GLN A 438 24.90 2.74 -3.95
CA GLN A 438 26.11 1.97 -3.66
C GLN A 438 25.92 0.47 -3.89
N PHE A 439 24.69 -0.05 -3.76
CA PHE A 439 24.37 -1.47 -3.91
C PHE A 439 23.21 -1.73 -4.89
N PRO A 440 23.33 -1.31 -6.17
CA PRO A 440 22.22 -1.38 -7.14
C PRO A 440 21.78 -2.82 -7.46
N GLU A 441 22.69 -3.81 -7.39
CA GLU A 441 22.31 -5.23 -7.56
C GLU A 441 21.44 -5.74 -6.41
N ARG A 442 21.68 -5.25 -5.18
CA ARG A 442 20.88 -5.61 -4.01
C ARG A 442 19.49 -4.98 -4.11
N VAL A 443 19.44 -3.70 -4.53
CA VAL A 443 18.17 -3.01 -4.83
C VAL A 443 17.36 -3.84 -5.82
N ARG A 444 17.93 -4.22 -6.97
CA ARG A 444 17.25 -5.05 -7.97
C ARG A 444 16.75 -6.39 -7.42
N ALA A 445 17.59 -7.11 -6.68
CA ALA A 445 17.22 -8.40 -6.13
C ALA A 445 16.08 -8.30 -5.10
N MET A 446 16.13 -7.29 -4.23
CA MET A 446 15.09 -7.04 -3.23
C MET A 446 13.79 -6.55 -3.89
N GLN A 447 13.85 -5.63 -4.86
CA GLN A 447 12.67 -5.22 -5.62
C GLN A 447 12.01 -6.40 -6.34
N ALA A 448 12.79 -7.33 -6.91
CA ALA A 448 12.26 -8.54 -7.53
C ALA A 448 11.56 -9.46 -6.51
N GLU A 449 12.14 -9.65 -5.33
CA GLU A 449 11.53 -10.44 -4.24
C GLU A 449 10.25 -9.77 -3.71
N LEU A 450 10.25 -8.44 -3.53
CA LEU A 450 9.08 -7.66 -3.15
C LEU A 450 7.97 -7.76 -4.20
N ALA A 451 8.29 -7.60 -5.49
CA ALA A 451 7.32 -7.70 -6.57
C ALA A 451 6.72 -9.11 -6.69
N ALA A 452 7.54 -10.15 -6.54
CA ALA A 452 7.06 -11.54 -6.53
C ALA A 452 6.11 -11.81 -5.37
N TRP A 453 6.41 -11.30 -4.17
CA TRP A 453 5.50 -11.39 -3.03
C TRP A 453 4.21 -10.57 -3.25
N GLN A 454 4.31 -9.35 -3.80
CA GLN A 454 3.13 -8.53 -4.09
C GLN A 454 2.18 -9.22 -5.07
N GLU A 455 2.71 -9.88 -6.10
CA GLU A 455 1.92 -10.68 -7.04
C GLU A 455 1.27 -11.89 -6.34
N GLU A 456 2.04 -12.66 -5.58
CA GLU A 456 1.55 -13.83 -4.84
C GLU A 456 0.46 -13.47 -3.81
N ALA A 457 0.64 -12.34 -3.12
CA ALA A 457 -0.29 -11.85 -2.11
C ALA A 457 -1.55 -11.22 -2.72
N GLY A 458 -1.58 -10.91 -4.03
CA GLY A 458 -2.68 -10.19 -4.67
C GLY A 458 -2.73 -8.71 -4.30
N ALA A 459 -1.57 -8.07 -4.16
CA ALA A 459 -1.47 -6.66 -3.81
C ALA A 459 -2.09 -5.74 -4.87
N LYS A 460 -2.88 -4.76 -4.42
CA LYS A 460 -3.47 -3.70 -5.27
C LYS A 460 -2.59 -2.46 -5.23
N PHE A 461 -2.42 -1.75 -6.34
CA PHE A 461 -1.51 -0.61 -6.42
C PHE A 461 -2.25 0.72 -6.55
N ALA A 462 -1.61 1.81 -6.14
CA ALA A 462 -2.05 3.13 -6.58
C ALA A 462 -1.78 3.29 -8.08
N ILE A 463 -2.67 3.98 -8.79
CA ILE A 463 -2.53 4.26 -10.22
C ILE A 463 -2.17 5.74 -10.40
N PRO A 464 -1.19 6.09 -11.25
CA PRO A 464 -1.04 7.46 -11.73
C PRO A 464 -2.34 7.99 -12.35
N ASN A 465 -2.74 9.23 -12.07
CA ASN A 465 -3.98 9.79 -12.59
C ASN A 465 -4.03 9.79 -14.12
N ASN A 466 -2.89 9.97 -14.81
CA ASN A 466 -2.80 9.91 -16.27
C ASN A 466 -3.08 8.52 -16.88
N MET A 467 -3.37 7.50 -16.07
CA MET A 467 -3.82 6.18 -16.49
C MET A 467 -5.27 5.88 -16.07
N MET A 468 -5.98 6.85 -15.49
CA MET A 468 -7.41 6.75 -15.20
C MET A 468 -8.22 6.91 -16.50
N PRO A 469 -9.39 6.24 -16.64
CA PRO A 469 -10.14 6.22 -17.89
C PRO A 469 -10.43 7.61 -18.49
N ASP A 470 -10.72 8.60 -17.66
CA ASP A 470 -11.03 9.98 -18.05
C ASP A 470 -9.79 10.78 -18.48
N GLU A 471 -8.60 10.34 -18.13
CA GLU A 471 -7.32 10.93 -18.53
C GLU A 471 -6.70 10.23 -19.75
N LEU A 472 -7.16 9.02 -20.10
CA LEU A 472 -6.69 8.26 -21.26
C LEU A 472 -7.17 8.87 -22.59
N VAL A 473 -6.31 8.81 -23.60
CA VAL A 473 -6.62 9.24 -24.97
C VAL A 473 -7.02 8.03 -25.81
N ALA A 474 -8.26 7.98 -26.31
CA ALA A 474 -8.63 6.98 -27.30
C ALA A 474 -7.93 7.27 -28.62
N TRP A 475 -7.24 6.28 -29.20
CA TRP A 475 -6.42 6.46 -30.39
C TRP A 475 -6.60 5.35 -31.42
N CYS A 476 -6.59 5.72 -32.70
CA CYS A 476 -6.84 4.86 -33.87
C CYS A 476 -8.22 4.20 -33.94
N ILE A 477 -9.25 4.76 -33.30
CA ILE A 477 -10.55 4.09 -33.24
C ILE A 477 -11.54 4.47 -34.36
N VAL A 478 -11.29 5.53 -35.12
CA VAL A 478 -12.33 6.09 -36.02
C VAL A 478 -12.45 5.31 -37.33
N PRO A 479 -11.39 5.12 -38.14
CA PRO A 479 -11.45 4.32 -39.36
C PRO A 479 -11.32 2.81 -39.11
N PHE A 480 -11.04 2.40 -37.86
CA PHE A 480 -10.88 1.00 -37.48
C PHE A 480 -12.07 0.44 -36.68
N ASP A 481 -13.09 1.25 -36.42
CA ASP A 481 -14.34 0.73 -35.83
C ASP A 481 -15.08 -0.14 -36.85
N ALA A 482 -15.08 -1.46 -36.64
CA ALA A 482 -15.75 -2.42 -37.53
C ALA A 482 -17.27 -2.19 -37.65
N VAL A 483 -17.88 -1.47 -36.70
CA VAL A 483 -19.31 -1.11 -36.73
C VAL A 483 -19.55 0.21 -37.50
N GLU A 484 -18.49 0.90 -37.91
CA GLU A 484 -18.53 2.17 -38.65
C GLU A 484 -19.41 3.24 -37.97
N ARG A 485 -19.27 3.42 -36.65
CA ARG A 485 -20.09 4.40 -35.91
C ARG A 485 -19.95 5.82 -36.46
N GLY A 486 -21.08 6.51 -36.54
CA GLY A 486 -21.11 7.95 -36.81
C GLY A 486 -20.68 8.80 -35.60
N PRO A 487 -20.53 10.12 -35.78
CA PRO A 487 -20.08 11.07 -34.76
C PRO A 487 -20.74 10.92 -33.38
N GLU A 488 -22.08 11.04 -33.33
CA GLU A 488 -22.86 10.98 -32.08
C GLU A 488 -22.68 9.65 -31.34
N ALA A 489 -22.76 8.54 -32.07
CA ALA A 489 -22.65 7.20 -31.48
C ALA A 489 -21.24 6.95 -30.91
N ARG A 490 -20.20 7.53 -31.51
CA ARG A 490 -18.83 7.42 -31.03
C ARG A 490 -18.58 8.26 -29.77
N ALA A 491 -19.02 9.52 -29.76
CA ALA A 491 -18.90 10.39 -28.60
C ALA A 491 -19.64 9.81 -27.39
N ALA A 492 -20.87 9.31 -27.60
CA ALA A 492 -21.63 8.62 -26.56
C ALA A 492 -20.94 7.35 -26.05
N MET A 493 -20.31 6.57 -26.93
CA MET A 493 -19.57 5.35 -26.57
C MET A 493 -18.32 5.66 -25.74
N LEU A 494 -17.56 6.70 -26.07
CA LEU A 494 -16.43 7.16 -25.25
C LEU A 494 -16.90 7.59 -23.85
N ARG A 495 -17.99 8.36 -23.79
CA ARG A 495 -18.57 8.81 -22.52
C ARG A 495 -19.05 7.63 -21.66
N GLU A 496 -19.68 6.63 -22.26
CA GLU A 496 -20.12 5.40 -21.58
C GLU A 496 -18.93 4.63 -20.97
N LEU A 497 -17.81 4.56 -21.69
CA LEU A 497 -16.57 3.93 -21.22
C LEU A 497 -15.81 4.77 -20.19
N GLY A 498 -16.24 6.02 -19.95
CA GLY A 498 -15.58 6.97 -19.07
C GLY A 498 -14.35 7.65 -19.67
N ILE A 499 -14.11 7.49 -20.98
CA ILE A 499 -13.00 8.13 -21.70
C ILE A 499 -13.43 9.53 -22.12
N ARG A 500 -12.59 10.54 -21.87
CA ARG A 500 -12.88 11.94 -22.18
C ARG A 500 -11.94 12.59 -23.19
N ARG A 501 -10.99 11.85 -23.75
CA ARG A 501 -10.03 12.38 -24.73
C ARG A 501 -9.98 11.52 -25.98
N LEU A 502 -9.95 12.17 -27.14
CA LEU A 502 -9.88 11.54 -28.45
C LEU A 502 -8.74 12.12 -29.27
N ALA A 503 -7.87 11.23 -29.77
CA ALA A 503 -6.97 11.50 -30.87
C ALA A 503 -7.65 11.06 -32.17
N TYR A 504 -7.98 12.02 -33.04
CA TYR A 504 -8.83 11.79 -34.20
C TYR A 504 -8.03 11.38 -35.44
N ASP A 505 -8.15 10.12 -35.84
CA ASP A 505 -7.71 9.64 -37.13
C ASP A 505 -8.86 9.53 -38.13
N TRP A 506 -8.55 9.54 -39.43
CA TRP A 506 -9.61 9.71 -40.43
C TRP A 506 -9.24 9.16 -41.81
N ARG A 507 -10.25 9.08 -42.69
CA ARG A 507 -10.15 8.76 -44.12
C ARG A 507 -11.04 9.74 -44.88
N GLU A 508 -10.86 9.85 -46.20
CA GLU A 508 -11.60 10.82 -47.03
C GLU A 508 -13.12 10.80 -46.81
N LYS A 509 -13.70 9.62 -46.55
CA LYS A 509 -15.14 9.46 -46.25
C LYS A 509 -15.62 10.23 -45.00
N HIS A 510 -14.73 10.58 -44.08
CA HIS A 510 -15.04 11.28 -42.83
C HIS A 510 -14.96 12.82 -42.94
N ILE A 511 -14.35 13.37 -44.00
CA ILE A 511 -14.24 14.84 -44.16
C ILE A 511 -15.62 15.54 -44.06
N PRO A 512 -16.69 15.03 -44.70
CA PRO A 512 -18.02 15.66 -44.59
C PRO A 512 -18.61 15.62 -43.18
N THR A 513 -18.13 14.73 -42.29
CA THR A 513 -18.69 14.54 -40.95
C THR A 513 -17.97 15.34 -39.87
N TRP A 514 -16.83 15.97 -40.16
CA TRP A 514 -16.05 16.70 -39.14
C TRP A 514 -16.84 17.76 -38.34
N PRO A 515 -17.73 18.59 -38.93
CA PRO A 515 -18.54 19.52 -38.14
C PRO A 515 -19.49 18.81 -37.15
N ALA A 516 -20.05 17.67 -37.55
CA ALA A 516 -20.90 16.86 -36.67
C ALA A 516 -20.07 16.14 -35.60
N GLU A 517 -18.80 15.80 -35.90
CA GLU A 517 -17.86 15.26 -34.93
C GLU A 517 -17.56 16.27 -33.82
N LEU A 518 -17.17 17.49 -34.15
CA LEU A 518 -16.91 18.52 -33.13
C LEU A 518 -18.14 18.77 -32.24
N ALA A 519 -19.33 18.88 -32.83
CA ALA A 519 -20.56 19.08 -32.07
C ALA A 519 -20.88 17.91 -31.12
N ALA A 520 -20.67 16.67 -31.57
CA ALA A 520 -20.89 15.49 -30.75
C ALA A 520 -19.86 15.40 -29.60
N LEU A 521 -18.58 15.69 -29.88
CA LEU A 521 -17.54 15.70 -28.85
C LEU A 521 -17.83 16.74 -27.76
N GLU A 522 -18.20 17.95 -28.15
CA GLU A 522 -18.60 19.01 -27.21
C GLU A 522 -19.82 18.60 -26.37
N GLN A 523 -20.87 18.06 -27.01
CA GLN A 523 -22.11 17.63 -26.34
C GLN A 523 -21.85 16.56 -25.26
N HIS A 524 -20.88 15.68 -25.48
CA HIS A 524 -20.56 14.57 -24.57
C HIS A 524 -19.37 14.83 -23.65
N ASP A 525 -18.84 16.06 -23.62
CA ASP A 525 -17.68 16.44 -22.79
C ASP A 525 -16.45 15.56 -23.12
N ILE A 526 -16.17 15.44 -24.43
CA ILE A 526 -15.00 14.76 -24.98
C ILE A 526 -14.06 15.80 -25.58
N GLU A 527 -12.85 15.87 -25.06
CA GLU A 527 -11.76 16.70 -25.56
C GLU A 527 -11.17 16.10 -26.85
N LEU A 528 -11.03 16.93 -27.87
CA LEU A 528 -10.28 16.59 -29.07
C LEU A 528 -8.79 16.92 -28.86
N THR A 529 -8.06 15.95 -28.35
CA THR A 529 -6.64 16.13 -27.96
C THR A 529 -5.73 16.20 -29.19
N SER A 530 -6.05 15.52 -30.28
CA SER A 530 -5.25 15.60 -31.50
C SER A 530 -6.01 15.29 -32.80
N PHE A 531 -5.41 15.69 -33.92
CA PHE A 531 -5.76 15.32 -35.27
C PHE A 531 -4.58 14.66 -35.99
N TRP A 532 -4.81 13.49 -36.57
CA TRP A 532 -3.79 12.81 -37.34
C TRP A 532 -3.61 13.43 -38.73
N CYS A 533 -2.35 13.65 -39.11
CA CYS A 533 -1.93 14.23 -40.36
C CYS A 533 -1.10 13.23 -41.20
N SER A 534 -1.41 13.18 -42.50
CA SER A 534 -0.73 12.31 -43.47
C SER A 534 0.72 12.73 -43.75
N ALA A 535 1.49 11.79 -44.29
CA ALA A 535 2.92 11.91 -44.50
C ALA A 535 3.32 12.71 -45.76
N SER A 536 4.05 13.80 -45.54
CA SER A 536 4.74 14.58 -46.58
C SER A 536 5.97 15.27 -45.99
N LEU A 537 7.04 15.42 -46.78
CA LEU A 537 8.19 16.27 -46.41
C LEU A 537 7.94 17.77 -46.63
N ASN A 538 6.80 18.12 -47.23
CA ASN A 538 6.28 19.48 -47.32
C ASN A 538 4.83 19.49 -46.82
N PRO A 539 4.61 19.23 -45.51
CA PRO A 539 3.27 19.03 -44.96
C PRO A 539 2.35 20.25 -45.16
N THR A 540 2.93 21.44 -45.25
CA THR A 540 2.18 22.67 -45.53
C THR A 540 1.60 22.78 -46.94
N GLN A 541 2.09 21.96 -47.88
CA GLN A 541 1.60 21.83 -49.25
C GLN A 541 0.73 20.59 -49.45
N ASP A 542 0.65 19.71 -48.44
CA ASP A 542 -0.22 18.54 -48.46
C ASP A 542 -1.68 18.96 -48.36
N ARG A 543 -2.52 18.47 -49.27
CA ARG A 543 -3.93 18.88 -49.34
C ARG A 543 -4.71 18.43 -48.10
N ALA A 544 -4.41 17.26 -47.55
CA ALA A 544 -5.09 16.73 -46.38
C ALA A 544 -4.73 17.58 -45.14
N THR A 545 -3.45 17.91 -44.96
CA THR A 545 -3.01 18.81 -43.87
C THR A 545 -3.62 20.21 -44.00
N GLN A 546 -3.69 20.78 -45.21
CA GLN A 546 -4.34 22.07 -45.42
C GLN A 546 -5.83 22.05 -45.03
N LEU A 547 -6.56 20.99 -45.42
CA LEU A 547 -7.97 20.85 -45.04
C LEU A 547 -8.15 20.79 -43.53
N ILE A 548 -7.25 20.12 -42.81
CA ILE A 548 -7.27 20.09 -41.34
C ILE A 548 -7.02 21.49 -40.77
N LEU A 549 -5.97 22.18 -41.21
CA LEU A 549 -5.66 23.53 -40.71
C LEU A 549 -6.80 24.52 -40.99
N GLU A 550 -7.37 24.51 -42.19
CA GLU A 550 -8.54 25.32 -42.56
C GLU A 550 -9.75 25.00 -41.68
N PHE A 551 -9.99 23.71 -41.41
CA PHE A 551 -11.09 23.25 -40.56
C PHE A 551 -10.92 23.69 -39.11
N LEU A 552 -9.73 23.49 -38.52
CA LEU A 552 -9.42 23.88 -37.15
C LEU A 552 -9.52 25.39 -36.97
N ALA A 553 -8.90 26.16 -37.88
CA ALA A 553 -8.95 27.62 -37.87
C ALA A 553 -10.38 28.16 -37.95
N LYS A 554 -11.21 27.58 -38.83
CA LYS A 554 -12.60 28.01 -39.02
C LYS A 554 -13.47 27.79 -37.78
N ASN A 555 -13.16 26.77 -36.97
CA ASN A 555 -13.95 26.38 -35.81
C ASN A 555 -13.28 26.75 -34.48
N ASP A 556 -12.17 27.49 -34.50
CA ASP A 556 -11.41 27.91 -33.31
C ASP A 556 -11.02 26.74 -32.39
N VAL A 557 -10.59 25.62 -33.00
CA VAL A 557 -10.20 24.40 -32.28
C VAL A 557 -8.69 24.37 -32.08
N GLN A 558 -8.26 24.39 -30.83
CA GLN A 558 -6.85 24.23 -30.44
C GLN A 558 -6.59 22.77 -30.07
N THR A 559 -5.62 22.15 -30.72
CA THR A 559 -5.33 20.72 -30.59
C THR A 559 -3.89 20.39 -31.04
N GLN A 560 -3.48 19.13 -30.93
CA GLN A 560 -2.20 18.66 -31.45
C GLN A 560 -2.36 18.10 -32.88
N LEU A 561 -1.41 18.38 -33.76
CA LEU A 561 -1.29 17.74 -35.07
C LEU A 561 -0.29 16.59 -34.97
N TRP A 562 -0.77 15.35 -35.05
CA TRP A 562 0.08 14.17 -34.98
C TRP A 562 0.54 13.78 -36.38
N VAL A 563 1.83 13.95 -36.66
CA VAL A 563 2.38 13.95 -38.01
C VAL A 563 3.33 12.78 -38.19
N MET A 564 3.01 11.92 -39.15
CA MET A 564 3.92 10.88 -39.62
C MET A 564 4.77 11.43 -40.77
N LEU A 565 6.09 11.32 -40.73
CA LEU A 565 6.94 11.66 -41.87
C LEU A 565 7.18 10.44 -42.79
N PRO A 566 7.35 10.64 -44.11
CA PRO A 566 7.56 9.54 -45.05
C PRO A 566 9.00 9.00 -44.96
N ASP A 567 9.20 7.96 -44.14
CA ASP A 567 10.54 7.37 -43.93
C ASP A 567 11.22 6.92 -45.23
N HIS A 568 10.46 6.38 -46.18
CA HIS A 568 10.97 5.94 -47.48
C HIS A 568 11.63 7.05 -48.31
N GLU A 569 11.30 8.32 -48.06
CA GLU A 569 11.97 9.47 -48.67
C GLU A 569 13.21 9.89 -47.87
N LEU A 570 13.09 9.94 -46.54
CA LEU A 570 14.18 10.29 -45.63
C LEU A 570 15.33 9.29 -45.73
N ALA A 571 15.02 7.99 -45.85
CA ALA A 571 16.00 6.92 -45.98
C ALA A 571 16.87 7.04 -47.24
N LYS A 572 16.45 7.80 -48.26
CA LYS A 572 17.26 8.06 -49.47
C LYS A 572 18.41 9.04 -49.21
N ILE A 573 18.36 9.81 -48.12
CA ILE A 573 19.40 10.76 -47.74
C ILE A 573 20.47 9.98 -46.98
N SER A 574 21.64 9.77 -47.60
CA SER A 574 22.71 8.95 -47.02
C SER A 574 23.42 9.63 -45.84
N ASP A 575 23.51 10.95 -45.86
CA ASP A 575 24.12 11.75 -44.79
C ASP A 575 23.15 11.86 -43.60
N ALA A 576 23.62 11.50 -42.40
CA ALA A 576 22.78 11.43 -41.21
C ALA A 576 22.29 12.81 -40.76
N ASN A 577 23.16 13.83 -40.81
CA ASN A 577 22.82 15.18 -40.38
C ASN A 577 21.83 15.83 -41.35
N ALA A 578 22.10 15.73 -42.66
CA ALA A 578 21.19 16.23 -43.68
C ALA A 578 19.80 15.56 -43.61
N ARG A 579 19.74 14.30 -43.15
CA ARG A 579 18.47 13.59 -42.94
C ARG A 579 17.70 14.15 -41.75
N VAL A 580 18.37 14.42 -40.62
CA VAL A 580 17.79 15.10 -39.45
C VAL A 580 17.30 16.49 -39.82
N GLU A 581 18.16 17.30 -40.45
CA GLU A 581 17.82 18.65 -40.92
C GLU A 581 16.58 18.65 -41.82
N ARG A 582 16.49 17.68 -42.76
CA ARG A 582 15.33 17.59 -43.65
C ARG A 582 14.04 17.24 -42.92
N ALA A 583 14.11 16.33 -41.94
CA ALA A 583 12.95 15.98 -41.11
C ALA A 583 12.53 17.17 -40.21
N ALA A 584 13.49 17.83 -39.56
CA ALA A 584 13.26 19.01 -38.74
C ALA A 584 12.62 20.15 -39.56
N GLN A 585 13.12 20.42 -40.77
CA GLN A 585 12.56 21.44 -41.64
C GLN A 585 11.09 21.17 -42.01
N ALA A 586 10.74 19.90 -42.27
CA ALA A 586 9.35 19.52 -42.56
C ALA A 586 8.44 19.83 -41.37
N ILE A 587 8.84 19.44 -40.16
CA ILE A 587 8.08 19.69 -38.92
C ILE A 587 8.01 21.18 -38.59
N ARG A 588 9.12 21.91 -38.65
CA ARG A 588 9.17 23.38 -38.44
C ARG A 588 8.14 24.10 -39.29
N SER A 589 8.08 23.78 -40.59
CA SER A 589 7.15 24.45 -41.51
C SER A 589 5.68 24.27 -41.10
N LEU A 590 5.32 23.11 -40.54
CA LEU A 590 3.97 22.87 -40.05
C LEU A 590 3.76 23.47 -38.65
N ALA A 591 4.75 23.40 -37.78
CA ALA A 591 4.70 23.94 -36.43
C ALA A 591 4.46 25.46 -36.43
N GLU A 592 5.11 26.19 -37.33
CA GLU A 592 4.89 27.63 -37.52
C GLU A 592 3.43 27.93 -37.92
N LYS A 593 2.86 27.17 -38.86
CA LYS A 593 1.45 27.33 -39.26
C LYS A 593 0.47 26.89 -38.17
N ALA A 594 0.79 25.83 -37.44
CA ALA A 594 -0.03 25.36 -36.32
C ALA A 594 -0.06 26.41 -35.20
N ALA A 595 1.06 27.08 -34.93
CA ALA A 595 1.15 28.14 -33.93
C ALA A 595 0.22 29.32 -34.25
N GLU A 596 0.02 29.67 -35.52
CA GLU A 596 -0.90 30.74 -35.94
C GLU A 596 -2.35 30.51 -35.49
N ILE A 597 -2.73 29.24 -35.25
CA ILE A 597 -4.07 28.83 -34.81
C ILE A 597 -4.06 28.19 -33.41
N GLY A 598 -2.99 28.42 -32.63
CA GLY A 598 -2.87 27.90 -31.26
C GLY A 598 -2.70 26.38 -31.16
N CYS A 599 -2.32 25.71 -32.26
CA CYS A 599 -2.07 24.27 -32.29
C CYS A 599 -0.57 23.95 -32.12
N SER A 600 -0.30 22.70 -31.73
CA SER A 600 1.06 22.15 -31.60
C SER A 600 1.26 20.96 -32.53
N VAL A 601 2.50 20.52 -32.73
CA VAL A 601 2.86 19.43 -33.65
C VAL A 601 3.60 18.32 -32.92
N GLY A 602 3.03 17.12 -32.95
CA GLY A 602 3.65 15.92 -32.43
C GLY A 602 4.25 15.08 -33.56
N LEU A 603 5.58 14.91 -33.56
CA LEU A 603 6.25 13.97 -34.44
C LEU A 603 5.94 12.54 -34.01
N TYR A 604 5.24 11.82 -34.87
CA TYR A 604 4.79 10.46 -34.66
C TYR A 604 5.86 9.45 -35.08
N ASN A 605 6.18 8.47 -34.22
CA ASN A 605 7.08 7.39 -34.58
C ASN A 605 6.38 6.35 -35.48
N HIS A 606 6.95 6.08 -36.65
CA HIS A 606 6.52 5.01 -37.54
C HIS A 606 7.75 4.20 -37.96
N GLY A 607 7.61 2.89 -38.15
CA GLY A 607 8.75 2.00 -38.46
C GLY A 607 9.67 2.55 -39.56
N GLY A 608 10.98 2.29 -39.43
CA GLY A 608 12.01 2.88 -40.27
C GLY A 608 13.04 3.68 -39.46
N TRP A 609 13.78 4.58 -40.10
CA TRP A 609 14.75 5.43 -39.41
C TRP A 609 14.06 6.48 -38.52
N ILE A 610 13.04 7.17 -39.03
CA ILE A 610 12.35 8.25 -38.29
C ILE A 610 11.51 7.73 -37.10
N GLY A 611 11.24 6.42 -37.05
CA GLY A 611 10.55 5.79 -35.91
C GLY A 611 11.43 5.45 -34.73
N ARG A 612 12.76 5.45 -34.90
CA ARG A 612 13.70 5.09 -33.83
C ARG A 612 13.76 6.22 -32.80
N PRO A 613 13.77 5.91 -31.49
CA PRO A 613 13.89 6.91 -30.42
C PRO A 613 15.04 7.90 -30.63
N SER A 614 16.24 7.41 -30.98
CA SER A 614 17.42 8.26 -31.21
C SER A 614 17.22 9.27 -32.33
N SER A 615 16.48 8.89 -33.38
CA SER A 615 16.20 9.78 -34.51
C SER A 615 15.18 10.85 -34.12
N LEU A 616 14.17 10.49 -33.33
CA LEU A 616 13.17 11.43 -32.82
C LEU A 616 13.84 12.48 -31.93
N VAL A 617 14.69 12.05 -30.99
CA VAL A 617 15.45 12.96 -30.12
C VAL A 617 16.32 13.91 -30.95
N ALA A 618 17.08 13.39 -31.92
CA ALA A 618 17.92 14.24 -32.78
C ALA A 618 17.11 15.30 -33.56
N VAL A 619 15.90 14.96 -34.03
CA VAL A 619 15.01 15.93 -34.68
C VAL A 619 14.48 16.96 -33.69
N MET A 620 14.19 16.57 -32.44
CA MET A 620 13.76 17.52 -31.39
C MET A 620 14.89 18.44 -30.96
N GLU A 621 16.13 17.95 -30.90
CA GLU A 621 17.31 18.78 -30.63
C GLU A 621 17.53 19.84 -31.71
N GLU A 622 17.30 19.51 -32.99
CA GLU A 622 17.34 20.47 -34.10
C GLU A 622 16.19 21.51 -34.05
N LEU A 623 15.11 21.20 -33.31
CA LEU A 623 13.93 22.04 -33.13
C LEU A 623 13.83 22.66 -31.72
N HIS A 624 14.92 22.69 -30.95
CA HIS A 624 14.95 23.15 -29.56
C HIS A 624 14.47 24.60 -29.35
N ASP A 625 14.42 25.40 -30.42
CA ASP A 625 13.93 26.78 -30.43
C ASP A 625 12.40 26.90 -30.56
N LEU A 626 11.69 25.79 -30.81
CA LEU A 626 10.23 25.76 -30.92
C LEU A 626 9.60 25.14 -29.67
N GLU A 627 8.67 25.86 -29.03
CA GLU A 627 7.95 25.38 -27.83
C GLU A 627 6.71 24.53 -28.17
N ASN A 628 6.20 24.61 -29.40
CA ASN A 628 4.96 23.93 -29.82
C ASN A 628 5.21 22.63 -30.59
N VAL A 629 6.38 22.00 -30.42
CA VAL A 629 6.73 20.71 -31.02
C VAL A 629 7.07 19.67 -29.96
N GLY A 630 6.80 18.41 -30.26
CA GLY A 630 7.15 17.30 -29.39
C GLY A 630 7.02 15.96 -30.11
N VAL A 631 6.99 14.88 -29.34
CA VAL A 631 6.98 13.50 -29.83
C VAL A 631 5.72 12.77 -29.36
N VAL A 632 5.10 12.03 -30.27
CA VAL A 632 4.04 11.07 -29.97
C VAL A 632 4.59 9.67 -30.21
N TYR A 633 4.76 8.91 -29.14
CA TYR A 633 5.41 7.60 -29.21
C TYR A 633 4.39 6.46 -29.08
N ASN A 634 4.41 5.53 -30.03
CA ASN A 634 3.42 4.49 -30.24
C ASN A 634 4.08 3.12 -30.16
N PHE A 635 3.60 2.28 -29.24
CA PHE A 635 4.19 0.97 -29.00
C PHE A 635 3.99 -0.03 -30.13
N HIS A 636 2.90 0.08 -30.91
CA HIS A 636 2.68 -0.82 -32.04
C HIS A 636 3.75 -0.70 -33.15
N HIS A 637 4.58 0.35 -33.11
CA HIS A 637 5.75 0.54 -33.97
C HIS A 637 7.10 0.36 -33.26
N ALA A 638 7.11 0.05 -31.95
CA ALA A 638 8.32 -0.03 -31.12
C ALA A 638 8.86 -1.46 -30.91
N HIS A 639 8.27 -2.47 -31.57
CA HIS A 639 8.58 -3.89 -31.37
C HIS A 639 10.08 -4.22 -31.55
N ASP A 640 10.74 -3.59 -32.52
CA ASP A 640 12.14 -3.86 -32.85
C ASP A 640 13.11 -3.20 -31.85
N ASP A 641 12.63 -2.28 -31.01
CA ASP A 641 13.44 -1.48 -30.08
C ASP A 641 13.11 -1.77 -28.60
N LEU A 642 12.35 -2.83 -28.30
CA LEU A 642 11.89 -3.15 -26.93
C LEU A 642 13.04 -3.32 -25.93
N ASP A 643 14.15 -3.95 -26.33
CA ASP A 643 15.31 -4.17 -25.45
C ASP A 643 16.02 -2.86 -25.07
N ALA A 644 15.99 -1.86 -25.95
CA ALA A 644 16.59 -0.55 -25.74
C ALA A 644 15.61 0.48 -25.17
N PHE A 645 14.33 0.11 -25.06
CA PHE A 645 13.24 1.01 -24.69
C PHE A 645 13.42 1.71 -23.34
N PRO A 646 13.95 1.10 -22.27
CA PRO A 646 14.15 1.79 -20.99
C PRO A 646 15.02 3.04 -21.11
N GLN A 647 16.14 2.91 -21.83
CA GLN A 647 17.05 4.04 -22.08
C GLN A 647 16.42 5.04 -23.05
N ALA A 648 15.80 4.54 -24.12
CA ALA A 648 15.12 5.38 -25.11
C ALA A 648 14.00 6.23 -24.48
N LEU A 649 13.22 5.67 -23.56
CA LEU A 649 12.14 6.37 -22.89
C LEU A 649 12.67 7.48 -21.97
N HIS A 650 13.80 7.27 -21.32
CA HIS A 650 14.48 8.30 -20.53
C HIS A 650 14.83 9.51 -21.42
N ASP A 651 15.38 9.27 -22.60
CA ASP A 651 15.82 10.33 -23.52
C ASP A 651 14.65 11.01 -24.25
N LEU A 652 13.57 10.26 -24.51
CA LEU A 652 12.35 10.80 -25.14
C LEU A 652 11.51 11.64 -24.17
N LYS A 653 11.54 11.34 -22.86
CA LYS A 653 10.64 11.92 -21.84
C LYS A 653 10.51 13.45 -21.93
N PRO A 654 11.59 14.26 -22.07
CA PRO A 654 11.47 15.72 -22.12
C PRO A 654 10.66 16.23 -23.31
N HIS A 655 10.51 15.41 -24.35
CA HIS A 655 9.86 15.76 -25.61
C HIS A 655 8.49 15.12 -25.78
N LEU A 656 8.08 14.19 -24.90
CA LEU A 656 6.84 13.42 -25.09
C LEU A 656 5.60 14.29 -24.88
N MET A 657 4.75 14.36 -25.91
CA MET A 657 3.40 14.89 -25.87
C MET A 657 2.36 13.81 -25.52
N CYS A 658 2.58 12.58 -25.97
CA CYS A 658 1.71 11.45 -25.67
C CYS A 658 2.46 10.12 -25.87
N LEU A 659 2.16 9.14 -25.00
CA LEU A 659 2.66 7.77 -25.11
C LEU A 659 1.47 6.82 -25.32
N ASN A 660 1.36 6.24 -26.52
CA ASN A 660 0.26 5.38 -26.93
C ASN A 660 0.59 3.91 -26.71
N LEU A 661 -0.16 3.26 -25.81
CA LEU A 661 0.04 1.89 -25.38
C LEU A 661 -0.93 0.92 -26.08
N ASN A 662 -0.45 -0.31 -26.24
CA ASN A 662 -1.23 -1.48 -26.60
C ASN A 662 -0.59 -2.72 -25.96
N GLY A 663 -1.33 -3.82 -25.90
CA GLY A 663 -0.75 -5.11 -25.54
C GLY A 663 0.35 -5.49 -26.53
N THR A 664 1.55 -5.75 -26.03
CA THR A 664 2.77 -5.91 -26.82
C THR A 664 3.32 -7.33 -26.71
N SER A 665 3.63 -7.94 -27.86
CA SER A 665 4.17 -9.31 -27.93
C SER A 665 5.53 -9.35 -28.64
N VAL A 666 6.41 -10.26 -28.23
CA VAL A 666 7.71 -10.42 -28.89
C VAL A 666 7.56 -11.38 -30.07
N GLY A 667 7.54 -10.83 -31.29
CA GLY A 667 7.40 -11.63 -32.52
C GLY A 667 5.97 -12.15 -32.82
N GLY A 668 4.96 -11.69 -32.07
CA GLY A 668 3.56 -12.01 -32.28
C GLY A 668 2.77 -10.88 -32.98
N PRO A 669 1.43 -10.81 -32.78
CA PRO A 669 0.61 -9.72 -33.30
C PRO A 669 1.09 -8.35 -32.79
N LYS A 670 1.10 -7.36 -33.70
CA LYS A 670 1.55 -5.99 -33.36
C LYS A 670 0.67 -5.31 -32.30
N ILE A 671 -0.58 -5.73 -32.18
CA ILE A 671 -1.57 -5.12 -31.30
C ILE A 671 -2.37 -6.23 -30.64
N LEU A 672 -2.27 -6.28 -29.32
CA LEU A 672 -3.16 -7.04 -28.44
C LEU A 672 -3.89 -6.05 -27.52
N PRO A 673 -5.02 -6.43 -26.92
CA PRO A 673 -5.54 -5.72 -25.77
C PRO A 673 -4.49 -5.67 -24.65
N LEU A 674 -4.38 -4.53 -23.96
CA LEU A 674 -3.53 -4.41 -22.77
C LEU A 674 -3.85 -5.53 -21.77
N GLY A 675 -2.81 -6.03 -21.10
CA GLY A 675 -2.90 -7.17 -20.20
C GLY A 675 -2.77 -8.53 -20.89
N GLN A 676 -2.80 -8.58 -22.23
CA GLN A 676 -2.57 -9.82 -23.00
C GLN A 676 -1.17 -9.87 -23.62
N GLY A 677 -0.41 -8.77 -23.58
CA GLY A 677 0.98 -8.75 -24.05
C GLY A 677 1.94 -9.34 -23.02
N GLU A 678 2.96 -10.05 -23.52
CA GLU A 678 3.99 -10.70 -22.70
C GLU A 678 4.86 -9.70 -21.93
N VAL A 679 4.98 -8.47 -22.43
CA VAL A 679 5.84 -7.42 -21.87
C VAL A 679 5.06 -6.22 -21.31
N ASP A 680 3.73 -6.29 -21.23
CA ASP A 680 2.88 -5.15 -20.81
C ASP A 680 3.23 -4.66 -19.39
N ARG A 681 3.42 -5.59 -18.45
CA ARG A 681 3.85 -5.26 -17.08
C ARG A 681 5.21 -4.59 -17.06
N GLN A 682 6.12 -5.06 -17.90
CA GLN A 682 7.47 -4.53 -18.00
C GLN A 682 7.44 -3.10 -18.56
N ILE A 683 6.63 -2.85 -19.60
CA ILE A 683 6.41 -1.51 -20.17
C ILE A 683 5.86 -0.54 -19.12
N LEU A 684 4.80 -0.92 -18.39
CA LEU A 684 4.25 -0.08 -17.34
C LEU A 684 5.26 0.16 -16.21
N SER A 685 6.08 -0.83 -15.88
CA SER A 685 7.19 -0.68 -14.94
C SER A 685 8.20 0.36 -15.42
N TRP A 686 8.61 0.34 -16.69
CA TRP A 686 9.53 1.33 -17.25
C TRP A 686 8.94 2.74 -17.29
N ILE A 687 7.66 2.88 -17.68
CA ILE A 687 6.94 4.17 -17.65
C ILE A 687 6.92 4.74 -16.23
N ARG A 688 6.71 3.88 -15.23
CA ARG A 688 6.78 4.24 -13.82
C ARG A 688 8.19 4.67 -13.41
N GLN A 689 9.21 3.93 -13.83
CA GLN A 689 10.62 4.21 -13.51
C GLN A 689 11.09 5.55 -14.08
N VAL A 690 10.78 5.88 -15.33
CA VAL A 690 11.14 7.19 -15.91
C VAL A 690 10.28 8.34 -15.41
N GLN A 691 9.27 8.05 -14.60
CA GLN A 691 8.39 9.06 -14.04
C GLN A 691 7.61 9.87 -15.10
N TYR A 692 7.04 9.23 -16.12
CA TYR A 692 6.19 9.93 -17.09
C TYR A 692 4.79 10.20 -16.52
N THR A 693 4.33 11.46 -16.57
CA THR A 693 2.99 11.90 -16.12
C THR A 693 2.16 12.51 -17.23
N GLY A 694 2.69 12.56 -18.46
CA GLY A 694 1.97 13.11 -19.61
C GLY A 694 0.85 12.18 -20.09
N PRO A 695 0.09 12.61 -21.10
CA PRO A 695 -1.01 11.84 -21.67
C PRO A 695 -0.60 10.42 -22.08
N ILE A 696 -1.45 9.44 -21.75
CA ILE A 696 -1.34 8.05 -22.18
C ILE A 696 -2.49 7.76 -23.14
N GLY A 697 -2.18 7.26 -24.33
CA GLY A 697 -3.20 6.77 -25.24
C GLY A 697 -3.43 5.27 -25.12
N VAL A 698 -4.67 4.83 -25.30
CA VAL A 698 -5.04 3.44 -25.50
C VAL A 698 -5.39 3.23 -26.96
N LEU A 699 -4.58 2.45 -27.64
CA LEU A 699 -4.65 2.27 -29.08
C LEU A 699 -5.49 1.04 -29.44
N ASP A 700 -6.25 1.17 -30.53
CA ASP A 700 -6.71 0.03 -31.32
C ASP A 700 -6.58 0.31 -32.81
N HIS A 701 -6.06 -0.63 -33.59
CA HIS A 701 -5.91 -0.47 -35.05
C HIS A 701 -6.24 -1.80 -35.75
N ARG A 702 -7.14 -2.60 -35.16
CA ARG A 702 -7.63 -3.86 -35.71
C ARG A 702 -8.94 -3.61 -36.46
N GLN A 703 -8.95 -3.91 -37.77
CA GLN A 703 -10.04 -3.54 -38.67
C GLN A 703 -11.34 -4.32 -38.46
N ASP A 704 -11.26 -5.48 -37.81
CA ASP A 704 -12.33 -6.46 -37.64
C ASP A 704 -12.94 -6.45 -36.24
N THR A 705 -12.55 -5.49 -35.40
CA THR A 705 -12.98 -5.40 -34.00
C THR A 705 -13.89 -4.19 -33.79
N ASP A 706 -14.94 -4.35 -32.97
CA ASP A 706 -15.72 -3.21 -32.47
C ASP A 706 -14.83 -2.36 -31.55
N ALA A 707 -14.67 -1.08 -31.89
CA ALA A 707 -13.86 -0.14 -31.10
C ALA A 707 -14.28 -0.08 -29.62
N LYS A 708 -15.57 -0.24 -29.32
CA LYS A 708 -16.09 -0.28 -27.93
C LYS A 708 -15.54 -1.50 -27.18
N GLU A 709 -15.62 -2.67 -27.79
CA GLU A 709 -15.13 -3.92 -27.18
C GLU A 709 -13.63 -3.86 -26.94
N SER A 710 -12.91 -3.28 -27.89
CA SER A 710 -11.46 -3.11 -27.84
C SER A 710 -11.01 -2.14 -26.74
N LEU A 711 -11.59 -0.94 -26.69
CA LEU A 711 -11.32 0.03 -25.62
C LEU A 711 -11.69 -0.56 -24.26
N GLN A 712 -12.83 -1.26 -24.16
CA GLN A 712 -13.23 -1.93 -22.93
C GLN A 712 -12.22 -3.02 -22.50
N ALA A 713 -11.67 -3.78 -23.46
CA ALA A 713 -10.64 -4.77 -23.19
C ALA A 713 -9.34 -4.13 -22.71
N ASN A 714 -8.92 -3.01 -23.32
CA ASN A 714 -7.76 -2.23 -22.87
C ASN A 714 -7.95 -1.67 -21.44
N LEU A 715 -9.12 -1.11 -21.13
CA LEU A 715 -9.45 -0.62 -19.78
C LEU A 715 -9.42 -1.75 -18.74
N ASN A 716 -9.98 -2.91 -19.07
CA ASN A 716 -9.95 -4.09 -18.20
C ASN A 716 -8.52 -4.60 -18.01
N GLY A 717 -7.72 -4.59 -19.08
CA GLY A 717 -6.30 -4.89 -19.09
C GLY A 717 -5.49 -4.03 -18.14
N LEU A 718 -5.62 -2.71 -18.27
CA LEU A 718 -4.98 -1.75 -17.36
C LEU A 718 -5.39 -1.98 -15.91
N ARG A 719 -6.69 -2.16 -15.65
CA ARG A 719 -7.18 -2.50 -14.31
C ARG A 719 -6.52 -3.77 -13.78
N GLN A 720 -6.44 -4.83 -14.58
CA GLN A 720 -5.79 -6.08 -14.17
C GLN A 720 -4.29 -5.87 -13.89
N LEU A 721 -3.59 -5.15 -14.78
CA LEU A 721 -2.16 -4.86 -14.63
C LEU A 721 -1.85 -4.02 -13.38
N HIS A 722 -2.80 -3.22 -12.90
CA HIS A 722 -2.70 -2.42 -11.67
C HIS A 722 -3.32 -3.09 -10.42
N GLY A 723 -3.85 -4.31 -10.53
CA GLY A 723 -4.43 -5.04 -9.39
C GLY A 723 -5.88 -4.67 -9.03
N PHE A 724 -6.65 -4.09 -9.96
CA PHE A 724 -8.07 -3.73 -9.79
C PHE A 724 -9.04 -4.81 -10.33
N GLY A 725 -8.58 -6.06 -10.47
CA GLY A 725 -9.32 -7.15 -11.10
C GLY A 725 -10.40 -7.78 -10.21
N LYS A 726 -11.66 -7.40 -10.50
CA LYS A 726 -12.98 -7.84 -10.00
C LYS A 726 -13.28 -7.73 -8.52
#